data_AF-A0A3B9YFW8-F1
#
_entry.id   AF-A0A3B9YFW8-F1
#
_cell.length_a   1.000
_cell.length_b   1.000
_cell.length_c   1.000
_cell.angle_alpha   90.00
_cell.angle_beta   90.00
_cell.angle_gamma   90.00
#
_symmetry.space_group_name_H-M   'P 1'
#
loop_
_entity.id
_entity.type
_entity.pdbx_description
1 polymer ?
#
loop_
_entity_poly.entity_id
_entity_poly.type
_entity_poly.pdbx_seq_one_letter_code
_entity_poly.pdbx_strand_id
1 'polypeptide(L)'
;MDLMLAAVVRIEFWLAVAGLFVVYHSIVIVGGTQIAILERRWLGRKLPGGRVVAYSTEVGMQARTLAPGLHFVIPFIYRVEKTPMLKIGEDEVGLMESIDGVPVEPGRIFARVVEGHSLFQDGETFLKNGGEKGPQLEVLPPGLYRINPYLFRVERVPMTRVPNSQIGIVVATDGRPIESPRLLGKKIEGHNNFQDGRAFLEKGGQKGPQIDVLLPGSFRINTKLFQVEIKPAIMVQATKVGLVTARDGEPLPQGEYVAKTVEGDEEFQNAAAFLANGGQRGPQFDFLRPGTYYVNPLMFEVGVADVLLVQRGEVAVIVSNVGKDPSRPAQAEPENRLIQGVERYVVEPGYRGIQREVLGPGTYYINRWAFTPHLIPTVNITIDWADTKPTKDMPVVFNPLAIVSKDGFEMTVEVKVIIRVLPQQAPHMVARIGTIQNLIEAVIHPLIDSSFRNQASSTEAMNFMQDRHEQQRLAEQHVIEELKRYYVECVSVLICQIKLPERLMQTLTNKVVATQQKSMFDAQQEAEGRRKEMEKTKAQADLQPSLVKAEIDVQIASQQKQQAIVLAEGKGQSTRLEQEGVAAGVEAVGRAEGEKIRAIGQATAEAYQKQANALGMLPLAMIEVMRRVSEGKVKITPDVVVSGGGGADNNANMSGVLSAFMASIMADKLSARGPDKP
;
A
#
# COMPACT_ATOMS: atom_id res chain seq x y z
N MET A 1 -101.04 -68.14 82.81
CA MET A 1 -101.03 -66.86 82.06
C MET A 1 -99.71 -66.11 82.26
N ASP A 2 -99.11 -66.15 83.46
CA ASP A 2 -97.82 -65.46 83.76
C ASP A 2 -96.60 -65.92 82.97
N LEU A 3 -96.53 -67.20 82.56
CA LEU A 3 -95.40 -67.73 81.79
C LEU A 3 -95.33 -67.19 80.35
N MET A 4 -96.49 -66.88 79.74
CA MET A 4 -96.53 -66.24 78.42
C MET A 4 -96.19 -64.75 78.51
N LEU A 5 -96.64 -64.05 79.56
CA LEU A 5 -96.31 -62.63 79.77
C LEU A 5 -94.79 -62.45 79.96
N ALA A 6 -94.15 -63.32 80.75
CA ALA A 6 -92.70 -63.30 80.96
C ALA A 6 -91.89 -63.62 79.69
N ALA A 7 -92.41 -64.47 78.79
CA ALA A 7 -91.79 -64.76 77.51
C ALA A 7 -91.87 -63.57 76.54
N VAL A 8 -93.03 -62.91 76.47
CA VAL A 8 -93.22 -61.70 75.65
C VAL A 8 -92.32 -60.56 76.15
N VAL A 9 -92.26 -60.33 77.46
CA VAL A 9 -91.38 -59.29 78.05
C VAL A 9 -89.89 -59.59 77.81
N ARG A 10 -89.47 -60.87 77.84
CA ARG A 10 -88.09 -61.26 77.47
C ARG A 10 -87.81 -61.06 75.98
N ILE A 11 -88.77 -61.35 75.11
CA ILE A 11 -88.65 -61.12 73.66
C ILE A 11 -88.57 -59.61 73.38
N GLU A 12 -89.41 -58.79 73.99
CA GLU A 12 -89.36 -57.33 73.88
C GLU A 12 -88.05 -56.75 74.41
N PHE A 13 -87.54 -57.26 75.53
CA PHE A 13 -86.24 -56.87 76.06
C PHE A 13 -85.09 -57.21 75.11
N TRP A 14 -85.04 -58.44 74.57
CA TRP A 14 -84.00 -58.84 73.61
C TRP A 14 -84.15 -58.12 72.26
N LEU A 15 -85.37 -57.81 71.81
CA LEU A 15 -85.62 -56.98 70.64
C LEU A 15 -85.18 -55.52 70.87
N ALA A 16 -85.39 -54.98 72.07
CA ALA A 16 -84.91 -53.65 72.45
C ALA A 16 -83.37 -53.62 72.54
N VAL A 17 -82.75 -54.65 73.10
CA VAL A 17 -81.28 -54.80 73.15
C VAL A 17 -80.70 -54.98 71.75
N ALA A 18 -81.31 -55.80 70.89
CA ALA A 18 -80.91 -55.95 69.50
C ALA A 18 -81.11 -54.65 68.71
N GLY A 19 -82.22 -53.94 68.94
CA GLY A 19 -82.51 -52.64 68.35
C GLY A 19 -81.47 -51.59 68.77
N LEU A 20 -81.14 -51.52 70.06
CA LEU A 20 -80.12 -50.61 70.60
C LEU A 20 -78.72 -50.99 70.12
N PHE A 21 -78.41 -52.28 70.00
CA PHE A 21 -77.18 -52.78 69.41
C PHE A 21 -77.03 -52.37 67.94
N VAL A 22 -78.11 -52.49 67.15
CA VAL A 22 -78.15 -52.05 65.76
C VAL A 22 -77.98 -50.54 65.68
N VAL A 23 -78.68 -49.75 66.50
CA VAL A 23 -78.56 -48.28 66.51
C VAL A 23 -77.14 -47.85 66.90
N TYR A 24 -76.55 -48.44 67.93
CA TYR A 24 -75.18 -48.14 68.37
C TYR A 24 -74.15 -48.45 67.27
N HIS A 25 -74.25 -49.61 66.63
CA HIS A 25 -73.37 -49.99 65.52
C HIS A 25 -73.72 -49.31 64.19
N SER A 26 -74.84 -48.59 64.13
CA SER A 26 -75.24 -47.82 62.93
C SER A 26 -74.61 -46.43 62.89
N ILE A 27 -74.06 -45.94 63.99
CA ILE A 27 -73.42 -44.62 64.03
C ILE A 27 -71.98 -44.74 63.52
N VAL A 28 -71.71 -44.13 62.37
CA VAL A 28 -70.39 -44.10 61.76
C VAL A 28 -69.88 -42.67 61.73
N ILE A 29 -68.81 -42.41 62.49
CA ILE A 29 -68.12 -41.13 62.50
C ILE A 29 -66.95 -41.20 61.53
N VAL A 30 -67.01 -40.39 60.48
CA VAL A 30 -65.93 -40.26 59.48
C VAL A 30 -65.06 -39.08 59.88
N GLY A 31 -63.76 -39.31 60.07
CA GLY A 31 -62.82 -38.28 60.49
C GLY A 31 -62.66 -37.18 59.44
N GLY A 32 -62.22 -35.98 59.86
CA GLY A 32 -62.09 -34.81 58.98
C GLY A 32 -61.18 -34.99 57.75
N THR A 33 -60.23 -35.92 57.81
CA THR A 33 -59.27 -36.24 56.75
C THR A 33 -59.54 -37.59 56.07
N GLN A 34 -60.71 -38.18 56.32
CA GLN A 34 -61.09 -39.49 55.81
C GLN A 34 -62.37 -39.39 54.99
N ILE A 35 -62.53 -40.35 54.09
CA ILE A 35 -63.79 -40.66 53.42
C ILE A 35 -64.23 -42.06 53.82
N ALA A 36 -65.54 -42.28 53.84
CA ALA A 36 -66.09 -43.61 54.04
C ALA A 36 -66.68 -44.14 52.72
N ILE A 37 -66.25 -45.33 52.34
CA ILE A 37 -66.73 -46.08 51.19
C ILE A 37 -67.67 -47.16 51.73
N LEU A 38 -68.80 -47.35 51.04
CA LEU A 38 -69.82 -48.30 51.46
C LEU A 38 -69.76 -49.55 50.58
N GLU A 39 -69.86 -50.71 51.18
CA GLU A 39 -70.08 -51.98 50.48
C GLU A 39 -71.46 -52.52 50.90
N ARG A 40 -72.38 -52.68 49.97
CA ARG A 40 -73.72 -53.23 50.23
C ARG A 40 -73.69 -54.75 50.03
N ARG A 41 -73.96 -55.56 51.05
CA ARG A 41 -73.70 -57.02 51.01
C ARG A 41 -74.89 -57.90 50.62
N TRP A 42 -76.11 -57.59 51.07
CA TRP A 42 -77.23 -58.56 51.01
C TRP A 42 -78.50 -58.09 50.30
N LEU A 43 -78.98 -56.87 50.55
CA LEU A 43 -80.21 -56.36 49.95
C LEU A 43 -79.91 -55.55 48.68
N GLY A 44 -80.62 -55.75 47.57
CA GLY A 44 -80.51 -54.89 46.37
C GLY A 44 -80.54 -55.65 45.04
N ARG A 45 -80.41 -54.92 43.93
CA ARG A 45 -80.23 -55.50 42.59
C ARG A 45 -78.81 -56.08 42.46
N LYS A 46 -78.63 -57.19 41.72
CA LYS A 46 -77.29 -57.74 41.45
C LYS A 46 -76.51 -56.79 40.53
N LEU A 47 -75.21 -56.65 40.76
CA LEU A 47 -74.31 -55.86 39.92
C LEU A 47 -74.29 -56.43 38.48
N PRO A 48 -74.58 -55.63 37.45
CA PRO A 48 -74.52 -56.09 36.06
C PRO A 48 -73.11 -56.48 35.65
N GLY A 49 -72.99 -57.51 34.78
CA GLY A 49 -71.70 -57.97 34.28
C GLY A 49 -70.94 -56.86 33.54
N GLY A 50 -69.64 -56.73 33.83
CA GLY A 50 -68.76 -55.72 33.23
C GLY A 50 -68.51 -54.48 34.09
N ARG A 51 -69.33 -54.23 35.13
CA ARG A 51 -69.09 -53.19 36.14
C ARG A 51 -68.42 -53.77 37.39
N VAL A 52 -67.59 -52.96 38.02
CA VAL A 52 -66.84 -53.27 39.25
C VAL A 52 -67.42 -52.50 40.45
N VAL A 53 -68.10 -51.37 40.19
CA VAL A 53 -68.66 -50.49 41.20
C VAL A 53 -70.19 -50.38 41.04
N ALA A 54 -70.90 -50.46 42.16
CA ALA A 54 -72.34 -50.52 42.29
C ALA A 54 -73.00 -49.15 42.50
N TYR A 55 -74.20 -48.98 41.97
CA TYR A 55 -75.08 -47.86 42.34
C TYR A 55 -75.71 -48.04 43.73
N SER A 56 -76.29 -46.95 44.26
CA SER A 56 -76.99 -46.90 45.56
C SER A 56 -78.03 -48.01 45.80
N THR A 57 -78.62 -48.57 44.73
CA THR A 57 -79.63 -49.64 44.78
C THR A 57 -79.09 -51.05 44.50
N GLU A 58 -77.81 -51.17 44.13
CA GLU A 58 -77.15 -52.41 43.73
C GLU A 58 -76.27 -52.97 44.86
N VAL A 59 -76.08 -54.29 44.87
CA VAL A 59 -75.19 -55.02 45.80
C VAL A 59 -73.74 -54.93 45.30
N GLY A 60 -72.81 -54.56 46.17
CA GLY A 60 -71.39 -54.38 45.86
C GLY A 60 -70.78 -53.09 46.45
N MET A 61 -69.52 -52.83 46.08
CA MET A 61 -68.79 -51.60 46.43
C MET A 61 -69.47 -50.39 45.78
N GLN A 62 -69.85 -49.40 46.56
CA GLN A 62 -70.65 -48.28 46.10
C GLN A 62 -69.78 -47.20 45.43
N ALA A 63 -70.31 -46.57 44.37
CA ALA A 63 -69.64 -45.47 43.67
C ALA A 63 -69.57 -44.20 44.53
N ARG A 64 -70.63 -43.93 45.30
CA ARG A 64 -70.73 -42.78 46.19
C ARG A 64 -69.84 -42.95 47.42
N THR A 65 -69.21 -41.85 47.85
CA THR A 65 -68.45 -41.77 49.11
C THR A 65 -69.18 -40.90 50.12
N LEU A 66 -69.07 -41.23 51.40
CA LEU A 66 -69.57 -40.40 52.49
C LEU A 66 -68.51 -39.35 52.89
N ALA A 67 -68.95 -38.09 52.97
CA ALA A 67 -68.13 -36.98 53.44
C ALA A 67 -67.83 -37.10 54.96
N PRO A 68 -66.85 -36.35 55.50
CA PRO A 68 -66.62 -36.28 56.94
C PRO A 68 -67.88 -35.87 57.70
N GLY A 69 -68.09 -36.48 58.86
CA GLY A 69 -69.26 -36.23 59.70
C GLY A 69 -69.88 -37.49 60.29
N LEU A 70 -71.01 -37.30 60.96
CA LEU A 70 -71.80 -38.39 61.54
C LEU A 70 -72.77 -38.91 60.48
N HIS A 71 -72.66 -40.20 60.17
CA HIS A 71 -73.55 -40.90 59.24
C HIS A 71 -74.24 -42.05 59.94
N PHE A 72 -75.51 -42.27 59.58
CA PHE A 72 -76.28 -43.42 60.06
C PHE A 72 -76.30 -44.50 58.97
N VAL A 73 -75.60 -45.60 59.20
CA VAL A 73 -75.41 -46.69 58.24
C VAL A 73 -75.70 -48.02 58.91
N ILE A 74 -76.70 -48.74 58.42
CA ILE A 74 -77.13 -50.00 59.04
C ILE A 74 -76.06 -51.10 58.82
N PRO A 75 -75.42 -51.63 59.89
CA PRO A 75 -74.19 -52.45 59.80
C PRO A 75 -74.39 -53.82 59.17
N PHE A 76 -75.62 -54.35 59.17
CA PHE A 76 -75.94 -55.62 58.53
C PHE A 76 -76.18 -55.47 57.01
N ILE A 77 -76.52 -54.27 56.53
CA ILE A 77 -76.74 -53.99 55.11
C ILE A 77 -75.45 -53.52 54.45
N TYR A 78 -74.71 -52.66 55.14
CA TYR A 78 -73.53 -52.00 54.63
C TYR A 78 -72.31 -52.27 55.51
N ARG A 79 -71.19 -52.58 54.87
CA ARG A 79 -69.87 -52.50 55.49
C ARG A 79 -69.26 -51.15 55.14
N VAL A 80 -68.70 -50.46 56.14
CA VAL A 80 -68.02 -49.19 55.92
C VAL A 80 -66.51 -49.38 55.98
N GLU A 81 -65.83 -48.91 54.94
CA GLU A 81 -64.38 -48.83 54.88
C GLU A 81 -63.96 -47.36 54.90
N LYS A 82 -63.09 -46.98 55.84
CA LYS A 82 -62.58 -45.62 55.96
C LYS A 82 -61.23 -45.53 55.29
N THR A 83 -61.10 -44.61 54.33
CA THR A 83 -59.87 -44.37 53.58
C THR A 83 -59.44 -42.92 53.76
N PRO A 84 -58.13 -42.60 53.87
CA PRO A 84 -57.70 -41.20 53.86
C PRO A 84 -58.09 -40.50 52.57
N MET A 85 -58.36 -39.20 52.66
CA MET A 85 -58.54 -38.34 51.48
C MET A 85 -57.26 -38.26 50.66
N LEU A 86 -57.42 -38.11 49.35
CA LEU A 86 -56.30 -37.91 48.44
C LEU A 86 -55.76 -36.50 48.59
N LYS A 87 -54.50 -36.36 48.99
CA LYS A 87 -53.77 -35.09 49.01
C LYS A 87 -52.85 -34.99 47.79
N ILE A 88 -53.01 -33.93 47.02
CA ILE A 88 -52.10 -33.57 45.92
C ILE A 88 -51.27 -32.37 46.39
N GLY A 89 -49.94 -32.51 46.32
CA GLY A 89 -49.01 -31.43 46.68
C GLY A 89 -49.10 -30.21 45.75
N GLU A 90 -48.56 -29.07 46.17
CA GLU A 90 -48.58 -27.84 45.36
C GLU A 90 -47.75 -27.95 44.07
N ASP A 91 -46.67 -28.73 44.12
CA ASP A 91 -45.77 -29.06 43.00
C ASP A 91 -46.16 -30.36 42.27
N GLU A 92 -47.34 -30.91 42.53
CA GLU A 92 -47.85 -32.15 41.93
C GLU A 92 -49.12 -31.90 41.11
N VAL A 93 -49.37 -32.80 40.18
CA VAL A 93 -50.60 -32.90 39.39
C VAL A 93 -51.14 -34.32 39.54
N GLY A 94 -52.42 -34.46 39.84
CA GLY A 94 -53.08 -35.76 39.90
C GLY A 94 -53.60 -36.18 38.53
N LEU A 95 -53.01 -37.22 37.94
CA LEU A 95 -53.53 -37.84 36.72
C LEU A 95 -54.56 -38.90 37.08
N MET A 96 -55.74 -38.79 36.47
CA MET A 96 -56.89 -39.63 36.79
C MET A 96 -57.03 -40.78 35.79
N GLU A 97 -57.30 -41.98 36.28
CA GLU A 97 -57.67 -43.15 35.49
C GLU A 97 -58.93 -43.78 36.10
N SER A 98 -60.00 -43.93 35.31
CA SER A 98 -61.22 -44.60 35.76
C SER A 98 -61.11 -46.11 35.56
N ILE A 99 -61.40 -46.89 36.59
CA ILE A 99 -61.36 -48.35 36.58
C ILE A 99 -62.64 -48.92 35.95
N ASP A 100 -63.76 -48.22 36.11
CA ASP A 100 -65.11 -48.61 35.70
C ASP A 100 -65.80 -47.51 34.90
N GLY A 101 -66.80 -47.88 34.10
CA GLY A 101 -67.49 -46.98 33.16
C GLY A 101 -67.68 -47.60 31.78
N VAL A 102 -68.20 -46.80 30.85
CA VAL A 102 -68.35 -47.19 29.43
C VAL A 102 -66.95 -47.36 28.82
N PRO A 103 -66.68 -48.38 27.99
CA PRO A 103 -65.38 -48.49 27.32
C PRO A 103 -65.11 -47.27 26.42
N VAL A 104 -63.87 -46.78 26.42
CA VAL A 104 -63.42 -45.70 25.52
C VAL A 104 -63.66 -46.08 24.07
N GLU A 105 -64.09 -45.12 23.27
CA GLU A 105 -64.36 -45.30 21.84
C GLU A 105 -63.11 -45.84 21.10
N PRO A 106 -63.24 -46.86 20.25
CA PRO A 106 -62.12 -47.38 19.47
C PRO A 106 -61.41 -46.28 18.68
N GLY A 107 -60.10 -46.16 18.89
CA GLY A 107 -59.25 -45.15 18.24
C GLY A 107 -58.92 -43.92 19.09
N ARG A 108 -59.57 -43.74 20.25
CA ARG A 108 -59.14 -42.80 21.29
C ARG A 108 -58.35 -43.52 22.37
N ILE A 109 -57.42 -42.80 23.00
CA ILE A 109 -56.62 -43.30 24.13
C ILE A 109 -57.17 -42.75 25.44
N PHE A 110 -57.70 -41.52 25.41
CA PHE A 110 -58.28 -40.85 26.59
C PHE A 110 -59.81 -40.87 26.56
N ALA A 111 -60.37 -40.98 27.76
CA ALA A 111 -61.79 -40.90 28.04
C ALA A 111 -62.34 -39.49 27.86
N ARG A 112 -63.58 -39.39 27.37
CA ARG A 112 -64.30 -38.12 27.26
C ARG A 112 -64.57 -37.51 28.64
N VAL A 113 -64.44 -36.19 28.73
CA VAL A 113 -64.83 -35.43 29.93
C VAL A 113 -66.35 -35.45 30.10
N VAL A 114 -66.78 -35.68 31.33
CA VAL A 114 -68.19 -35.69 31.73
C VAL A 114 -68.41 -34.54 32.71
N GLU A 115 -69.55 -33.86 32.64
CA GLU A 115 -69.81 -32.70 33.52
C GLU A 115 -70.62 -33.10 34.76
N GLY A 116 -70.56 -32.27 35.81
CA GLY A 116 -71.43 -32.37 36.99
C GLY A 116 -70.92 -33.22 38.16
N HIS A 117 -69.72 -33.80 38.08
CA HIS A 117 -69.17 -34.71 39.11
C HIS A 117 -68.09 -34.07 40.02
N SER A 118 -67.94 -32.75 40.00
CA SER A 118 -67.04 -31.98 40.89
C SER A 118 -65.61 -32.53 41.00
N LEU A 119 -64.91 -32.71 39.87
CA LEU A 119 -63.55 -33.29 39.80
C LEU A 119 -63.47 -34.71 40.42
N PHE A 120 -64.29 -35.62 39.91
CA PHE A 120 -64.35 -37.04 40.32
C PHE A 120 -64.69 -37.32 41.79
N GLN A 121 -65.18 -36.33 42.53
CA GLN A 121 -65.60 -36.51 43.93
C GLN A 121 -66.98 -37.17 44.04
N ASP A 122 -67.81 -37.06 43.01
CA ASP A 122 -69.08 -37.79 42.91
C ASP A 122 -69.01 -38.88 41.84
N GLY A 123 -68.57 -40.07 42.26
CA GLY A 123 -68.45 -41.23 41.40
C GLY A 123 -69.79 -41.76 40.86
N GLU A 124 -70.89 -41.59 41.59
CA GLU A 124 -72.22 -42.05 41.14
C GLU A 124 -72.74 -41.17 40.00
N THR A 125 -72.56 -39.85 40.11
CA THR A 125 -72.91 -38.90 39.05
C THR A 125 -72.00 -39.08 37.83
N PHE A 126 -70.71 -39.33 38.01
CA PHE A 126 -69.78 -39.66 36.91
C PHE A 126 -70.26 -40.84 36.07
N LEU A 127 -70.64 -41.95 36.71
CA LEU A 127 -71.12 -43.15 36.00
C LEU A 127 -72.50 -42.93 35.35
N LYS A 128 -73.42 -42.22 36.02
CA LYS A 128 -74.75 -41.90 35.47
C LYS A 128 -74.69 -41.03 34.22
N ASN A 129 -73.73 -40.11 34.18
CA ASN A 129 -73.54 -39.19 33.06
C ASN A 129 -72.72 -39.83 31.91
N GLY A 130 -72.47 -41.14 31.96
CA GLY A 130 -71.78 -41.88 30.90
C GLY A 130 -70.25 -41.78 30.97
N GLY A 131 -69.68 -41.72 32.16
CA GLY A 131 -68.23 -41.76 32.38
C GLY A 131 -67.57 -42.96 31.72
N GLU A 132 -66.43 -42.72 31.08
CA GLU A 132 -65.67 -43.73 30.34
C GLU A 132 -64.54 -44.32 31.18
N LYS A 133 -64.27 -45.61 31.01
CA LYS A 133 -63.19 -46.36 31.67
C LYS A 133 -61.85 -46.08 30.98
N GLY A 134 -60.80 -45.75 31.73
CA GLY A 134 -59.45 -45.52 31.22
C GLY A 134 -58.86 -44.17 31.67
N PRO A 135 -57.74 -43.73 31.07
CA PRO A 135 -57.10 -42.46 31.37
C PRO A 135 -58.04 -41.29 31.07
N GLN A 136 -58.17 -40.36 32.01
CA GLN A 136 -59.04 -39.19 31.86
C GLN A 136 -58.25 -37.97 31.37
N LEU A 137 -58.93 -37.04 30.69
CA LEU A 137 -58.34 -35.79 30.21
C LEU A 137 -58.14 -34.77 31.33
N GLU A 138 -59.11 -34.67 32.24
CA GLU A 138 -59.05 -33.75 33.37
C GLU A 138 -57.95 -34.15 34.36
N VAL A 139 -57.18 -33.15 34.80
CA VAL A 139 -56.18 -33.30 35.86
C VAL A 139 -56.72 -32.74 37.17
N LEU A 140 -56.32 -33.33 38.29
CA LEU A 140 -56.63 -32.81 39.61
C LEU A 140 -55.59 -31.73 39.99
N PRO A 141 -56.04 -30.49 40.31
CA PRO A 141 -55.16 -29.47 40.85
C PRO A 141 -54.68 -29.80 42.27
N PRO A 142 -53.76 -29.02 42.86
CA PRO A 142 -53.37 -29.18 44.26
C PRO A 142 -54.56 -29.01 45.20
N GLY A 143 -54.67 -29.90 46.18
CA GLY A 143 -55.79 -29.88 47.10
C GLY A 143 -56.04 -31.22 47.81
N LEU A 144 -57.10 -31.23 48.61
CA LEU A 144 -57.57 -32.42 49.31
C LEU A 144 -58.88 -32.89 48.68
N TYR A 145 -58.87 -34.07 48.07
CA TYR A 145 -59.97 -34.61 47.29
C TYR A 145 -60.56 -35.88 47.90
N ARG A 146 -61.88 -35.99 47.78
CA ARG A 146 -62.66 -37.15 48.20
C ARG A 146 -62.83 -38.12 47.04
N ILE A 147 -61.74 -38.78 46.66
CA ILE A 147 -61.74 -39.70 45.51
C ILE A 147 -61.99 -41.13 45.99
N ASN A 148 -62.91 -41.84 45.34
CA ASN A 148 -63.14 -43.25 45.60
C ASN A 148 -62.02 -44.11 44.95
N PRO A 149 -61.10 -44.71 45.72
CA PRO A 149 -59.98 -45.50 45.20
C PRO A 149 -60.40 -46.77 44.44
N TYR A 150 -61.63 -47.27 44.66
CA TYR A 150 -62.16 -48.44 43.96
C TYR A 150 -62.72 -48.08 42.57
N LEU A 151 -63.07 -46.81 42.35
CA LEU A 151 -63.57 -46.33 41.07
C LEU A 151 -62.48 -45.63 40.25
N PHE A 152 -61.62 -44.85 40.92
CA PHE A 152 -60.59 -44.05 40.28
C PHE A 152 -59.21 -44.39 40.85
N ARG A 153 -58.25 -44.56 39.95
CA ARG A 153 -56.83 -44.60 40.27
C ARG A 153 -56.23 -43.23 40.00
N VAL A 154 -55.47 -42.71 40.97
CA VAL A 154 -54.79 -41.43 40.83
C VAL A 154 -53.29 -41.63 40.88
N GLU A 155 -52.60 -41.13 39.86
CA GLU A 155 -51.15 -41.09 39.79
C GLU A 155 -50.68 -39.66 40.03
N ARG A 156 -49.83 -39.46 41.05
CA ARG A 156 -49.26 -38.15 41.37
C ARG A 156 -47.98 -37.98 40.57
N VAL A 157 -47.96 -36.98 39.70
CA VAL A 157 -46.82 -36.67 38.85
C VAL A 157 -46.33 -35.26 39.19
N PRO A 158 -45.02 -35.00 39.21
CA PRO A 158 -44.51 -33.65 39.42
C PRO A 158 -45.00 -32.70 38.31
N MET A 159 -45.24 -31.44 38.70
CA MET A 159 -45.58 -30.37 37.77
C MET A 159 -44.47 -30.17 36.73
N THR A 160 -44.85 -29.96 35.47
CA THR A 160 -43.86 -29.74 34.41
C THR A 160 -43.26 -28.34 34.56
N ARG A 161 -41.96 -28.28 34.87
CA ARG A 161 -41.23 -27.02 35.03
C ARG A 161 -40.29 -26.84 33.86
N VAL A 162 -40.46 -25.74 33.13
CA VAL A 162 -39.54 -25.28 32.09
C VAL A 162 -38.65 -24.20 32.72
N PRO A 163 -37.36 -24.49 32.96
CA PRO A 163 -36.42 -23.51 33.52
C PRO A 163 -36.25 -22.29 32.61
N ASN A 164 -35.69 -21.22 33.17
CA ASN A 164 -35.27 -20.05 32.38
C ASN A 164 -34.22 -20.46 31.34
N SER A 165 -34.23 -19.78 30.18
CA SER A 165 -33.35 -20.10 29.04
C SER A 165 -33.53 -21.53 28.50
N GLN A 166 -34.68 -22.15 28.75
CA GLN A 166 -35.09 -23.43 28.17
C GLN A 166 -36.48 -23.30 27.58
N ILE A 167 -36.84 -24.24 26.71
CA ILE A 167 -38.11 -24.31 26.01
C ILE A 167 -38.67 -25.72 26.14
N GLY A 168 -39.98 -25.85 26.39
CA GLY A 168 -40.66 -27.14 26.42
C GLY A 168 -41.28 -27.46 25.06
N ILE A 169 -40.84 -28.54 24.44
CA ILE A 169 -41.41 -29.07 23.20
C ILE A 169 -42.48 -30.07 23.58
N VAL A 170 -43.66 -29.93 23.00
CA VAL A 170 -44.82 -30.77 23.34
C VAL A 170 -45.08 -31.80 22.25
N VAL A 171 -45.25 -33.06 22.64
CA VAL A 171 -45.68 -34.16 21.78
C VAL A 171 -46.99 -34.71 22.32
N ALA A 172 -48.05 -34.61 21.53
CA ALA A 172 -49.37 -35.11 21.90
C ALA A 172 -49.51 -36.60 21.55
N THR A 173 -49.97 -37.41 22.50
CA THR A 173 -50.15 -38.86 22.32
C THR A 173 -51.48 -39.18 21.62
N ASP A 174 -52.51 -38.35 21.83
CA ASP A 174 -53.87 -38.53 21.30
C ASP A 174 -54.31 -37.31 20.49
N GLY A 175 -55.30 -37.51 19.62
CA GLY A 175 -55.81 -36.51 18.67
C GLY A 175 -55.84 -37.00 17.23
N ARG A 176 -56.23 -36.10 16.33
CA ARG A 176 -56.29 -36.38 14.87
C ARG A 176 -54.88 -36.63 14.32
N PRO A 177 -54.70 -37.46 13.28
CA PRO A 177 -53.39 -37.58 12.64
C PRO A 177 -52.92 -36.24 12.04
N ILE A 178 -51.61 -36.00 12.03
CA ILE A 178 -51.01 -34.87 11.30
C ILE A 178 -51.26 -35.09 9.80
N GLU A 179 -51.74 -34.05 9.13
CA GLU A 179 -52.01 -34.06 7.69
C GLU A 179 -50.70 -33.89 6.91
N SER A 180 -50.35 -34.85 6.05
CA SER A 180 -49.26 -34.67 5.08
C SER A 180 -49.59 -33.48 4.16
N PRO A 181 -48.62 -32.61 3.83
CA PRO A 181 -47.16 -32.77 3.96
C PRO A 181 -46.53 -32.21 5.25
N ARG A 182 -47.32 -31.77 6.24
CA ARG A 182 -46.79 -31.12 7.45
C ARG A 182 -46.05 -32.11 8.36
N LEU A 183 -45.05 -31.60 9.07
CA LEU A 183 -44.26 -32.35 10.05
C LEU A 183 -44.76 -32.16 11.49
N LEU A 184 -45.39 -31.02 11.76
CA LEU A 184 -45.85 -30.61 13.09
C LEU A 184 -47.37 -30.43 13.13
N GLY A 185 -47.95 -30.68 14.30
CA GLY A 185 -49.37 -30.43 14.59
C GLY A 185 -49.71 -28.95 14.52
N LYS A 186 -50.90 -28.62 14.00
CA LYS A 186 -51.44 -27.26 13.92
C LYS A 186 -51.60 -26.65 15.32
N LYS A 187 -51.36 -25.34 15.43
CA LYS A 187 -51.66 -24.55 16.63
C LYS A 187 -53.15 -24.55 16.90
N ILE A 188 -53.54 -24.80 18.15
CA ILE A 188 -54.92 -24.79 18.60
C ILE A 188 -55.05 -23.73 19.71
N GLU A 189 -56.02 -22.83 19.58
CA GLU A 189 -56.17 -21.77 20.57
C GLU A 189 -57.08 -22.20 21.74
N GLY A 190 -56.83 -21.63 22.93
CA GLY A 190 -57.70 -21.75 24.10
C GLY A 190 -57.47 -22.96 25.01
N HIS A 191 -56.44 -23.77 24.78
CA HIS A 191 -56.04 -24.87 25.68
C HIS A 191 -55.10 -24.44 26.83
N ASN A 192 -54.82 -23.14 26.96
CA ASN A 192 -54.01 -22.53 28.02
C ASN A 192 -52.64 -23.24 28.26
N ASN A 193 -51.79 -23.27 27.22
CA ASN A 193 -50.46 -23.92 27.25
C ASN A 193 -50.53 -25.42 27.61
N PHE A 194 -51.37 -26.18 26.91
CA PHE A 194 -51.58 -27.62 27.08
C PHE A 194 -52.05 -28.08 28.47
N GLN A 195 -52.51 -27.16 29.33
CA GLN A 195 -53.09 -27.50 30.63
C GLN A 195 -54.53 -28.00 30.50
N ASP A 196 -55.25 -27.55 29.48
CA ASP A 196 -56.60 -28.03 29.17
C ASP A 196 -56.58 -29.01 27.98
N GLY A 197 -56.50 -30.29 28.29
CA GLY A 197 -56.53 -31.37 27.30
C GLY A 197 -57.88 -31.52 26.59
N ARG A 198 -58.99 -31.13 27.25
CA ARG A 198 -60.33 -31.18 26.66
C ARG A 198 -60.43 -30.17 25.52
N ALA A 199 -60.09 -28.91 25.79
CA ALA A 199 -60.11 -27.86 24.78
C ALA A 199 -59.19 -28.16 23.59
N PHE A 200 -58.04 -28.80 23.82
CA PHE A 200 -57.13 -29.22 22.76
C PHE A 200 -57.77 -30.26 21.82
N LEU A 201 -58.35 -31.33 22.36
CA LEU A 201 -58.92 -32.40 21.55
C LEU A 201 -60.25 -31.99 20.88
N GLU A 202 -61.13 -31.28 21.58
CA GLU A 202 -62.43 -30.84 21.04
C GLU A 202 -62.26 -29.88 19.86
N LYS A 203 -61.23 -29.04 19.87
CA LYS A 203 -60.92 -28.11 18.78
C LYS A 203 -60.10 -28.74 17.64
N GLY A 204 -59.91 -30.06 17.65
CA GLY A 204 -59.26 -30.79 16.57
C GLY A 204 -57.74 -30.88 16.68
N GLY A 205 -57.20 -30.88 17.91
CA GLY A 205 -55.79 -31.14 18.18
C GLY A 205 -55.27 -32.42 17.52
N GLN A 206 -54.01 -32.37 17.10
CA GLN A 206 -53.37 -33.43 16.33
C GLN A 206 -52.37 -34.22 17.19
N LYS A 207 -52.29 -35.53 17.02
CA LYS A 207 -51.29 -36.37 17.67
C LYS A 207 -49.92 -36.23 17.00
N GLY A 208 -48.84 -36.30 17.78
CA GLY A 208 -47.47 -36.10 17.34
C GLY A 208 -46.86 -34.78 17.87
N PRO A 209 -45.69 -34.38 17.36
CA PRO A 209 -45.02 -33.16 17.79
C PRO A 209 -45.84 -31.92 17.44
N GLN A 210 -45.97 -30.99 18.38
CA GLN A 210 -46.75 -29.76 18.21
C GLN A 210 -45.88 -28.60 17.71
N ILE A 211 -46.51 -27.68 16.97
CA ILE A 211 -45.86 -26.45 16.55
C ILE A 211 -45.67 -25.46 17.71
N ASP A 212 -46.62 -25.45 18.64
CA ASP A 212 -46.60 -24.62 19.83
C ASP A 212 -45.61 -25.17 20.86
N VAL A 213 -45.00 -24.24 21.57
CA VAL A 213 -43.93 -24.48 22.55
C VAL A 213 -44.32 -23.91 23.90
N LEU A 214 -43.80 -24.50 24.97
CA LEU A 214 -43.93 -24.01 26.33
C LEU A 214 -42.77 -23.07 26.65
N LEU A 215 -43.12 -21.82 26.95
CA LEU A 215 -42.18 -20.83 27.47
C LEU A 215 -41.75 -21.18 28.91
N PRO A 216 -40.68 -20.58 29.45
CA PRO A 216 -40.28 -20.77 30.84
C PRO A 216 -41.43 -20.53 31.82
N GLY A 217 -41.62 -21.46 32.74
CA GLY A 217 -42.77 -21.47 33.62
C GLY A 217 -43.01 -22.82 34.28
N SER A 218 -44.07 -22.90 35.08
CA SER A 218 -44.53 -24.16 35.66
C SER A 218 -45.94 -24.43 35.15
N PHE A 219 -46.17 -25.62 34.60
CA PHE A 219 -47.42 -25.98 33.93
C PHE A 219 -47.99 -27.27 34.51
N ARG A 220 -49.30 -27.28 34.74
CA ARG A 220 -50.02 -28.47 35.23
C ARG A 220 -50.56 -29.29 34.07
N ILE A 221 -49.65 -30.00 33.42
CA ILE A 221 -49.93 -30.71 32.17
C ILE A 221 -50.23 -32.18 32.48
N ASN A 222 -51.20 -32.75 31.77
CA ASN A 222 -51.41 -34.19 31.76
C ASN A 222 -50.27 -34.87 30.98
N THR A 223 -49.23 -35.32 31.68
CA THR A 223 -48.01 -35.87 31.05
C THR A 223 -48.24 -37.15 30.25
N LYS A 224 -49.37 -37.86 30.47
CA LYS A 224 -49.77 -39.00 29.64
C LYS A 224 -50.31 -38.53 28.28
N LEU A 225 -51.04 -37.41 28.25
CA LEU A 225 -51.59 -36.84 27.02
C LEU A 225 -50.53 -36.05 26.24
N PHE A 226 -49.74 -35.25 26.96
CA PHE A 226 -48.72 -34.37 26.40
C PHE A 226 -47.36 -34.70 27.01
N GLN A 227 -46.48 -35.32 26.22
CA GLN A 227 -45.09 -35.50 26.61
C GLN A 227 -44.34 -34.20 26.36
N VAL A 228 -43.65 -33.70 27.39
CA VAL A 228 -42.89 -32.45 27.30
C VAL A 228 -41.39 -32.77 27.35
N GLU A 229 -40.69 -32.43 26.27
CA GLU A 229 -39.24 -32.53 26.17
C GLU A 229 -38.62 -31.14 26.35
N ILE A 230 -37.74 -30.99 27.33
CA ILE A 230 -37.10 -29.70 27.62
C ILE A 230 -35.81 -29.59 26.79
N LYS A 231 -35.69 -28.50 26.02
CA LYS A 231 -34.50 -28.17 25.22
C LYS A 231 -33.94 -26.80 25.66
N PRO A 232 -32.64 -26.55 25.46
CA PRO A 232 -32.08 -25.22 25.67
C PRO A 232 -32.68 -24.20 24.68
N ALA A 233 -32.91 -22.98 25.15
CA ALA A 233 -33.25 -21.86 24.28
C ALA A 233 -32.03 -21.47 23.44
N ILE A 234 -32.28 -20.84 22.29
CA ILE A 234 -31.24 -20.47 21.34
C ILE A 234 -30.63 -19.15 21.80
N MET A 235 -29.34 -19.17 22.10
CA MET A 235 -28.60 -17.99 22.54
C MET A 235 -27.60 -17.56 21.46
N VAL A 236 -27.85 -16.39 20.87
CA VAL A 236 -26.96 -15.76 19.89
C VAL A 236 -26.08 -14.74 20.60
N GLN A 237 -24.76 -14.94 20.55
CA GLN A 237 -23.79 -14.04 21.16
C GLN A 237 -23.67 -12.72 20.39
N ALA A 238 -23.19 -11.66 21.04
CA ALA A 238 -23.02 -10.32 20.44
C ALA A 238 -22.12 -10.29 19.19
N THR A 239 -21.13 -11.17 19.11
CA THR A 239 -20.21 -11.27 17.95
C THR A 239 -20.68 -12.26 16.89
N LYS A 240 -21.91 -12.76 17.02
CA LYS A 240 -22.47 -13.80 16.17
C LYS A 240 -23.84 -13.37 15.62
N VAL A 241 -24.25 -14.07 14.57
CA VAL A 241 -25.57 -13.96 13.95
C VAL A 241 -26.20 -15.37 13.87
N GLY A 242 -27.49 -15.48 14.19
CA GLY A 242 -28.22 -16.75 14.13
C GLY A 242 -28.86 -16.93 12.75
N LEU A 243 -28.31 -17.83 11.93
CA LEU A 243 -28.83 -18.17 10.62
C LEU A 243 -29.90 -19.27 10.77
N VAL A 244 -31.11 -19.01 10.28
CA VAL A 244 -32.27 -19.88 10.51
C VAL A 244 -32.58 -20.71 9.27
N THR A 245 -32.83 -22.00 9.44
CA THR A 245 -33.29 -22.92 8.40
C THR A 245 -34.63 -23.53 8.82
N ALA A 246 -35.68 -23.29 8.05
CA ALA A 246 -37.00 -23.85 8.31
C ALA A 246 -37.09 -25.28 7.76
N ARG A 247 -37.60 -26.22 8.56
CA ARG A 247 -37.75 -27.64 8.20
C ARG A 247 -39.10 -27.95 7.53
N ASP A 248 -40.12 -27.15 7.83
CA ASP A 248 -41.46 -27.25 7.28
C ASP A 248 -41.90 -25.92 6.63
N GLY A 249 -42.90 -25.96 5.76
CA GLY A 249 -43.38 -24.82 4.98
C GLY A 249 -43.50 -25.10 3.48
N GLU A 250 -43.85 -24.06 2.72
CA GLU A 250 -43.91 -24.14 1.26
C GLU A 250 -42.53 -24.47 0.67
N PRO A 251 -42.43 -25.24 -0.42
CA PRO A 251 -41.15 -25.50 -1.05
C PRO A 251 -40.49 -24.20 -1.52
N LEU A 252 -39.17 -24.09 -1.33
CA LEU A 252 -38.39 -22.97 -1.85
C LEU A 252 -38.56 -22.89 -3.38
N PRO A 253 -38.85 -21.70 -3.95
CA PRO A 253 -38.98 -21.52 -5.39
C PRO A 253 -37.73 -21.96 -6.15
N GLN A 254 -37.91 -22.51 -7.36
CA GLN A 254 -36.79 -22.96 -8.17
C GLN A 254 -35.90 -21.76 -8.57
N GLY A 255 -34.59 -21.87 -8.30
CA GLY A 255 -33.60 -20.83 -8.62
C GLY A 255 -33.28 -19.89 -7.46
N GLU A 256 -34.04 -19.94 -6.37
CA GLU A 256 -33.71 -19.24 -5.13
C GLU A 256 -32.89 -20.14 -4.20
N TYR A 257 -31.94 -19.54 -3.47
CA TYR A 257 -31.11 -20.25 -2.48
C TYR A 257 -31.59 -20.02 -1.04
N VAL A 258 -32.32 -18.93 -0.82
CA VAL A 258 -32.75 -18.45 0.48
C VAL A 258 -34.22 -18.03 0.37
N ALA A 259 -35.03 -18.41 1.35
CA ALA A 259 -36.46 -18.11 1.42
C ALA A 259 -36.71 -16.61 1.61
N LYS A 260 -37.87 -16.15 1.12
CA LYS A 260 -38.35 -14.77 1.30
C LYS A 260 -38.55 -14.42 2.78
N THR A 261 -38.44 -13.14 3.11
CA THR A 261 -38.85 -12.59 4.41
C THR A 261 -40.34 -12.83 4.66
N VAL A 262 -40.68 -13.21 5.89
CA VAL A 262 -42.06 -13.43 6.34
C VAL A 262 -42.36 -12.44 7.46
N GLU A 263 -43.39 -11.63 7.30
CA GLU A 263 -43.78 -10.67 8.34
C GLU A 263 -44.60 -11.35 9.45
N GLY A 264 -44.49 -10.85 10.69
CA GLY A 264 -45.36 -11.24 11.80
C GLY A 264 -45.03 -12.57 12.50
N ASP A 265 -43.84 -13.13 12.28
CA ASP A 265 -43.36 -14.37 12.90
C ASP A 265 -42.59 -14.17 14.23
N GLU A 266 -42.42 -12.91 14.66
CA GLU A 266 -41.75 -12.50 15.90
C GLU A 266 -40.31 -13.04 16.03
N GLU A 267 -39.52 -12.92 14.96
CA GLU A 267 -38.14 -13.48 14.88
C GLU A 267 -38.17 -15.01 15.07
N PHE A 268 -39.02 -15.69 14.28
CA PHE A 268 -39.23 -17.14 14.29
C PHE A 268 -39.76 -17.76 15.60
N GLN A 269 -40.15 -16.95 16.59
CA GLN A 269 -40.72 -17.45 17.84
C GLN A 269 -42.16 -17.93 17.67
N ASN A 270 -42.90 -17.38 16.70
CA ASN A 270 -44.25 -17.80 16.37
C ASN A 270 -44.27 -18.61 15.07
N ALA A 271 -43.93 -19.90 15.18
CA ALA A 271 -43.93 -20.85 14.06
C ALA A 271 -45.29 -20.99 13.35
N ALA A 272 -46.40 -20.84 14.09
CA ALA A 272 -47.74 -20.91 13.50
C ALA A 272 -48.03 -19.72 12.58
N ALA A 273 -47.65 -18.51 13.00
CA ALA A 273 -47.76 -17.31 12.17
C ALA A 273 -46.86 -17.41 10.93
N PHE A 274 -45.63 -17.91 11.09
CA PHE A 274 -44.71 -18.15 9.97
C PHE A 274 -45.34 -19.03 8.86
N LEU A 275 -45.93 -20.16 9.25
CA LEU A 275 -46.61 -21.05 8.29
C LEU A 275 -47.90 -20.44 7.72
N ALA A 276 -48.66 -19.69 8.52
CA ALA A 276 -49.89 -19.04 8.07
C ALA A 276 -49.62 -17.95 7.02
N ASN A 277 -48.49 -17.26 7.12
CA ASN A 277 -48.08 -16.18 6.21
C ASN A 277 -47.31 -16.68 4.98
N GLY A 278 -47.35 -17.99 4.69
CA GLY A 278 -46.71 -18.57 3.51
C GLY A 278 -45.20 -18.69 3.63
N GLY A 279 -44.70 -19.01 4.83
CA GLY A 279 -43.30 -19.31 5.08
C GLY A 279 -42.81 -20.53 4.30
N GLN A 280 -41.57 -20.44 3.81
CA GLN A 280 -40.97 -21.44 2.94
C GLN A 280 -39.95 -22.28 3.72
N ARG A 281 -39.84 -23.58 3.40
CA ARG A 281 -38.81 -24.46 3.96
C ARG A 281 -37.44 -24.22 3.31
N GLY A 282 -36.37 -24.41 4.08
CA GLY A 282 -34.98 -24.17 3.67
C GLY A 282 -34.33 -23.00 4.41
N PRO A 283 -33.14 -22.56 3.98
CA PRO A 283 -32.44 -21.41 4.55
C PRO A 283 -33.29 -20.15 4.47
N GLN A 284 -33.42 -19.40 5.57
CA GLN A 284 -34.23 -18.17 5.64
C GLN A 284 -33.39 -16.93 5.36
N PHE A 285 -34.00 -15.89 4.79
CA PHE A 285 -33.33 -14.60 4.55
C PHE A 285 -33.18 -13.82 5.85
N ASP A 286 -34.25 -13.77 6.65
CA ASP A 286 -34.20 -13.19 7.98
C ASP A 286 -33.33 -14.04 8.90
N PHE A 287 -32.75 -13.39 9.91
CA PHE A 287 -31.80 -13.98 10.83
C PHE A 287 -32.04 -13.47 12.24
N LEU A 288 -31.54 -14.20 13.23
CA LEU A 288 -31.61 -13.82 14.63
C LEU A 288 -30.44 -12.91 14.99
N ARG A 289 -30.77 -11.78 15.61
CA ARG A 289 -29.80 -10.84 16.19
C ARG A 289 -29.25 -11.41 17.50
N PRO A 290 -28.25 -10.79 18.13
CA PRO A 290 -27.81 -11.22 19.46
C PRO A 290 -28.95 -11.14 20.47
N GLY A 291 -29.20 -12.25 21.18
CA GLY A 291 -30.36 -12.39 22.05
C GLY A 291 -30.60 -13.84 22.49
N THR A 292 -31.60 -14.01 23.35
CA THR A 292 -32.12 -15.33 23.74
C THR A 292 -33.48 -15.53 23.10
N TYR A 293 -33.65 -16.61 22.35
CA TYR A 293 -34.86 -16.88 21.57
C TYR A 293 -35.46 -18.24 21.93
N TYR A 294 -36.78 -18.25 22.11
CA TYR A 294 -37.56 -19.46 22.37
C TYR A 294 -38.16 -20.00 21.08
N VAL A 295 -37.30 -20.41 20.16
CA VAL A 295 -37.68 -20.96 18.85
C VAL A 295 -37.88 -22.47 18.96
N ASN A 296 -38.90 -23.01 18.29
CA ASN A 296 -39.13 -24.45 18.22
C ASN A 296 -38.04 -25.14 17.36
N PRO A 297 -37.14 -25.95 17.93
CA PRO A 297 -36.04 -26.56 17.18
C PRO A 297 -36.49 -27.69 16.25
N LEU A 298 -37.73 -28.18 16.39
CA LEU A 298 -38.31 -29.12 15.42
C LEU A 298 -38.76 -28.41 14.14
N MET A 299 -39.13 -27.13 14.25
CA MET A 299 -39.54 -26.30 13.12
C MET A 299 -38.35 -25.60 12.47
N PHE A 300 -37.47 -25.01 13.29
CA PHE A 300 -36.38 -24.17 12.82
C PHE A 300 -35.05 -24.65 13.39
N GLU A 301 -34.08 -24.83 12.51
CA GLU A 301 -32.70 -25.09 12.87
C GLU A 301 -31.91 -23.78 12.84
N VAL A 302 -31.27 -23.40 13.95
CA VAL A 302 -30.48 -22.17 14.03
C VAL A 302 -29.00 -22.51 14.08
N GLY A 303 -28.29 -22.17 13.01
CA GLY A 303 -26.84 -22.15 12.94
C GLY A 303 -26.28 -20.81 13.41
N VAL A 304 -25.06 -20.79 13.94
CA VAL A 304 -24.41 -19.57 14.42
C VAL A 304 -23.25 -19.23 13.48
N ALA A 305 -23.22 -18.01 12.96
CA ALA A 305 -22.15 -17.50 12.11
C ALA A 305 -21.49 -16.25 12.71
N ASP A 306 -20.25 -15.97 12.34
CA ASP A 306 -19.57 -14.73 12.73
C ASP A 306 -20.17 -13.51 12.03
N VAL A 307 -20.25 -12.40 12.76
CA VAL A 307 -20.59 -11.09 12.20
C VAL A 307 -19.52 -10.61 11.23
N LEU A 308 -19.91 -9.79 10.26
CA LEU A 308 -18.95 -9.13 9.38
C LEU A 308 -18.31 -7.96 10.14
N LEU A 309 -17.03 -8.10 10.43
CA LEU A 309 -16.21 -7.02 10.98
C LEU A 309 -15.40 -6.38 9.85
N VAL A 310 -15.66 -5.10 9.57
CA VAL A 310 -14.90 -4.30 8.60
C VAL A 310 -13.97 -3.38 9.37
N GLN A 311 -12.66 -3.52 9.17
CA GLN A 311 -11.67 -2.72 9.90
C GLN A 311 -11.54 -1.32 9.30
N ARG A 312 -10.96 -0.40 10.09
CA ARG A 312 -10.60 0.93 9.57
C ARG A 312 -9.55 0.78 8.48
N GLY A 313 -9.76 1.46 7.35
CA GLY A 313 -8.89 1.32 6.18
C GLY A 313 -9.32 0.22 5.22
N GLU A 314 -10.40 -0.52 5.51
CA GLU A 314 -11.01 -1.51 4.63
C GLU A 314 -12.46 -1.15 4.31
N VAL A 315 -12.97 -1.67 3.20
CA VAL A 315 -14.39 -1.64 2.84
C VAL A 315 -14.84 -3.04 2.45
N ALA A 316 -16.09 -3.39 2.75
CA ALA A 316 -16.66 -4.66 2.31
C ALA A 316 -17.50 -4.45 1.06
N VAL A 317 -17.09 -5.09 -0.04
CA VAL A 317 -17.91 -5.23 -1.24
C VAL A 317 -18.80 -6.46 -1.05
N ILE A 318 -20.12 -6.26 -1.12
CA ILE A 318 -21.08 -7.34 -0.89
C ILE A 318 -21.51 -7.95 -2.23
N VAL A 319 -21.49 -9.27 -2.32
CA VAL A 319 -22.13 -10.02 -3.41
C VAL A 319 -23.45 -10.58 -2.89
N SER A 320 -24.56 -10.15 -3.46
CA SER A 320 -25.88 -10.66 -3.14
C SER A 320 -26.19 -11.91 -3.98
N ASN A 321 -26.50 -13.01 -3.31
CA ASN A 321 -27.01 -14.24 -3.93
C ASN A 321 -28.54 -14.23 -4.08
N VAL A 322 -29.19 -13.22 -3.49
CA VAL A 322 -30.65 -13.05 -3.46
C VAL A 322 -31.06 -11.77 -4.18
N GLY A 323 -32.34 -11.66 -4.50
CA GLY A 323 -32.91 -10.50 -5.19
C GLY A 323 -33.27 -10.79 -6.65
N LYS A 324 -33.72 -9.75 -7.35
CA LYS A 324 -34.15 -9.87 -8.75
C LYS A 324 -32.93 -10.17 -9.63
N ASP A 325 -33.11 -11.04 -10.62
CA ASP A 325 -32.07 -11.30 -11.60
C ASP A 325 -31.88 -10.04 -12.49
N PRO A 326 -30.66 -9.45 -12.56
CA PRO A 326 -30.36 -8.32 -13.44
C PRO A 326 -30.54 -8.64 -14.94
N SER A 327 -30.69 -9.93 -15.30
CA SER A 327 -30.87 -10.42 -16.68
C SER A 327 -32.15 -9.97 -17.39
N ARG A 328 -33.11 -9.34 -16.68
CA ARG A 328 -34.33 -8.78 -17.29
C ARG A 328 -34.40 -7.25 -17.14
N PRO A 329 -33.64 -6.48 -17.93
CA PRO A 329 -34.17 -5.22 -18.39
C PRO A 329 -35.28 -5.53 -19.41
N ALA A 330 -36.53 -5.28 -19.03
CA ALA A 330 -37.49 -4.91 -20.06
C ALA A 330 -36.93 -3.62 -20.70
N GLN A 331 -36.58 -3.67 -21.98
CA GLN A 331 -36.21 -2.52 -22.82
C GLN A 331 -34.78 -1.94 -22.65
N ALA A 332 -33.75 -2.72 -22.96
CA ALA A 332 -32.45 -2.14 -23.35
C ALA A 332 -32.04 -2.68 -24.73
N GLU A 333 -31.91 -1.76 -25.69
CA GLU A 333 -31.68 -2.04 -27.12
C GLU A 333 -30.41 -2.86 -27.39
N PRO A 334 -30.37 -3.66 -28.48
CA PRO A 334 -29.33 -4.65 -28.71
C PRO A 334 -27.97 -4.07 -29.14
N GLU A 335 -27.92 -2.84 -29.66
CA GLU A 335 -26.77 -2.35 -30.41
C GLU A 335 -25.63 -1.80 -29.55
N ASN A 336 -25.87 -1.49 -28.26
CA ASN A 336 -24.82 -1.03 -27.34
C ASN A 336 -24.08 -2.16 -26.59
N ARG A 337 -24.38 -3.43 -26.88
CA ARG A 337 -23.88 -4.60 -26.12
C ARG A 337 -22.39 -4.92 -26.31
N LEU A 338 -21.76 -4.40 -27.34
CA LEU A 338 -20.35 -4.71 -27.68
C LEU A 338 -19.42 -3.50 -27.64
N ILE A 339 -19.96 -2.27 -27.66
CA ILE A 339 -19.18 -1.03 -27.77
C ILE A 339 -18.99 -0.36 -26.40
N GLN A 340 -19.90 -0.62 -25.46
CA GLN A 340 -19.72 -0.32 -24.06
C GLN A 340 -19.75 -1.65 -23.32
N GLY A 341 -18.61 -2.05 -22.76
CA GLY A 341 -18.57 -3.08 -21.74
C GLY A 341 -19.34 -2.57 -20.52
N VAL A 342 -20.67 -2.52 -20.60
CA VAL A 342 -21.54 -2.26 -19.46
C VAL A 342 -21.20 -3.37 -18.49
N GLU A 343 -20.50 -3.00 -17.42
CA GLU A 343 -20.00 -3.92 -16.40
C GLU A 343 -21.21 -4.53 -15.70
N ARG A 344 -21.76 -5.57 -16.31
CA ARG A 344 -23.06 -6.18 -16.03
C ARG A 344 -23.19 -6.77 -14.61
N TYR A 345 -22.11 -6.72 -13.84
CA TYR A 345 -21.97 -7.40 -12.57
C TYR A 345 -22.19 -6.50 -11.36
N VAL A 346 -22.05 -5.17 -11.50
CA VAL A 346 -22.35 -4.22 -10.41
C VAL A 346 -23.81 -3.77 -10.51
N VAL A 347 -24.58 -4.05 -9.47
CA VAL A 347 -26.02 -3.86 -9.43
C VAL A 347 -26.43 -2.96 -8.26
N GLU A 348 -27.62 -2.35 -8.39
CA GLU A 348 -28.25 -1.61 -7.30
C GLU A 348 -28.76 -2.56 -6.19
N PRO A 349 -28.97 -2.05 -4.96
CA PRO A 349 -29.57 -2.80 -3.87
C PRO A 349 -30.86 -3.53 -4.29
N GLY A 350 -30.94 -4.82 -3.96
CA GLY A 350 -32.11 -5.67 -4.22
C GLY A 350 -32.04 -6.49 -5.52
N TYR A 351 -30.98 -6.33 -6.31
CA TYR A 351 -30.66 -7.25 -7.41
C TYR A 351 -29.58 -8.24 -7.00
N ARG A 352 -29.63 -9.43 -7.60
CA ARG A 352 -28.59 -10.45 -7.45
C ARG A 352 -27.32 -10.00 -8.17
N GLY A 353 -26.16 -10.10 -7.52
CA GLY A 353 -24.87 -9.66 -8.07
C GLY A 353 -24.05 -8.82 -7.09
N ILE A 354 -22.98 -8.21 -7.59
CA ILE A 354 -22.07 -7.38 -6.80
C ILE A 354 -22.76 -6.05 -6.52
N GLN A 355 -22.92 -5.69 -5.26
CA GLN A 355 -23.63 -4.48 -4.88
C GLN A 355 -22.77 -3.24 -5.13
N ARG A 356 -23.37 -2.18 -5.68
CA ARG A 356 -22.70 -0.88 -5.87
C ARG A 356 -22.35 -0.21 -4.54
N GLU A 357 -23.19 -0.37 -3.53
CA GLU A 357 -22.95 0.18 -2.21
C GLU A 357 -21.99 -0.73 -1.42
N VAL A 358 -20.96 -0.11 -0.84
CA VAL A 358 -19.98 -0.80 0.01
C VAL A 358 -20.25 -0.53 1.48
N LEU A 359 -19.94 -1.51 2.32
CA LEU A 359 -20.00 -1.33 3.77
C LEU A 359 -18.68 -0.72 4.25
N GLY A 360 -18.79 0.40 4.97
CA GLY A 360 -17.66 1.06 5.61
C GLY A 360 -17.16 0.33 6.85
N PRO A 361 -16.22 0.92 7.62
CA PRO A 361 -15.71 0.31 8.83
C PRO A 361 -16.79 0.22 9.90
N GLY A 362 -16.98 -0.98 10.47
CA GLY A 362 -18.03 -1.26 11.44
C GLY A 362 -18.32 -2.75 11.59
N THR A 363 -19.24 -3.08 12.49
CA THR A 363 -19.73 -4.44 12.69
C THR A 363 -21.13 -4.56 12.09
N TYR A 364 -21.31 -5.49 11.17
CA TYR A 364 -22.57 -5.70 10.46
C TYR A 364 -23.09 -7.11 10.69
N TYR A 365 -24.35 -7.20 11.12
CA TYR A 365 -25.10 -8.45 11.17
C TYR A 365 -25.68 -8.71 9.78
N ILE A 366 -25.05 -9.63 9.05
CA ILE A 366 -25.49 -10.00 7.71
C ILE A 366 -25.71 -11.49 7.62
N ASN A 367 -26.70 -11.89 6.83
CA ASN A 367 -26.90 -13.29 6.50
C ASN A 367 -25.84 -13.75 5.49
N ARG A 368 -24.93 -14.63 5.91
CA ARG A 368 -23.82 -15.14 5.08
C ARG A 368 -24.25 -16.07 3.95
N TRP A 369 -25.49 -16.58 3.97
CA TRP A 369 -26.05 -17.33 2.84
C TRP A 369 -26.55 -16.41 1.74
N ALA A 370 -27.20 -15.31 2.14
CA ALA A 370 -27.70 -14.31 1.20
C ALA A 370 -26.59 -13.39 0.67
N PHE A 371 -25.61 -13.04 1.50
CA PHE A 371 -24.58 -12.05 1.19
C PHE A 371 -23.18 -12.60 1.41
N THR A 372 -22.32 -12.49 0.39
CA THR A 372 -20.90 -12.86 0.46
C THR A 372 -20.05 -11.58 0.48
N PRO A 373 -19.41 -11.24 1.61
CA PRO A 373 -18.56 -10.06 1.71
C PRO A 373 -17.14 -10.33 1.19
N HIS A 374 -16.60 -9.41 0.40
CA HIS A 374 -15.17 -9.31 0.06
C HIS A 374 -14.58 -8.06 0.71
N LEU A 375 -13.61 -8.27 1.61
CA LEU A 375 -12.91 -7.17 2.27
C LEU A 375 -11.80 -6.64 1.37
N ILE A 376 -11.88 -5.37 1.00
CA ILE A 376 -10.92 -4.68 0.14
C ILE A 376 -10.23 -3.58 0.94
N PRO A 377 -8.89 -3.59 1.05
CA PRO A 377 -8.15 -2.50 1.66
C PRO A 377 -8.20 -1.24 0.79
N THR A 378 -8.47 -0.11 1.43
CA THR A 378 -8.53 1.24 0.83
C THR A 378 -7.36 2.14 1.22
N VAL A 379 -6.47 1.60 2.06
CA VAL A 379 -5.15 2.15 2.37
C VAL A 379 -4.19 1.93 1.20
N ASN A 380 -3.08 2.65 1.21
CA ASN A 380 -2.03 2.46 0.21
C ASN A 380 -1.40 1.08 0.41
N ILE A 381 -1.40 0.28 -0.65
CA ILE A 381 -0.77 -1.03 -0.71
C ILE A 381 0.55 -0.86 -1.44
N THR A 382 1.63 -1.33 -0.84
CA THR A 382 2.97 -1.29 -1.43
C THR A 382 3.35 -2.68 -1.92
N ILE A 383 3.77 -2.77 -3.17
CA ILE A 383 4.20 -3.99 -3.85
C ILE A 383 5.65 -3.81 -4.26
N ASP A 384 6.52 -4.72 -3.84
CA ASP A 384 7.97 -4.60 -4.03
C ASP A 384 8.52 -5.68 -4.95
N TRP A 385 9.39 -5.29 -5.89
CA TRP A 385 10.23 -6.17 -6.71
C TRP A 385 11.66 -6.00 -6.23
N ALA A 386 12.07 -6.79 -5.25
CA ALA A 386 13.36 -6.66 -4.59
C ALA A 386 13.89 -8.02 -4.15
N ASP A 387 15.21 -8.12 -3.97
CA ASP A 387 15.86 -9.32 -3.44
C ASP A 387 15.78 -9.33 -1.90
N THR A 388 14.56 -9.24 -1.37
CA THR A 388 14.27 -9.20 0.07
C THR A 388 13.23 -10.23 0.46
N LYS A 389 13.31 -10.73 1.70
CA LYS A 389 12.32 -11.70 2.20
C LYS A 389 11.02 -10.97 2.56
N PRO A 390 9.84 -11.55 2.26
CA PRO A 390 8.56 -10.97 2.67
C PRO A 390 8.50 -10.82 4.19
N THR A 391 8.11 -9.64 4.65
CA THR A 391 8.01 -9.28 6.08
C THR A 391 6.55 -8.97 6.41
N LYS A 392 6.17 -9.00 7.69
CA LYS A 392 4.78 -8.77 8.14
C LYS A 392 4.18 -7.44 7.65
N ASP A 393 5.02 -6.42 7.43
CA ASP A 393 4.63 -5.10 6.95
C ASP A 393 4.66 -4.96 5.41
N MET A 394 5.30 -5.89 4.71
CA MET A 394 5.38 -5.95 3.24
C MET A 394 5.03 -7.36 2.76
N PRO A 395 3.73 -7.67 2.65
CA PRO A 395 3.26 -9.02 2.38
C PRO A 395 3.49 -9.47 0.93
N VAL A 396 3.70 -8.54 0.00
CA VAL A 396 3.80 -8.83 -1.44
C VAL A 396 5.17 -8.39 -1.96
N VAL A 397 6.08 -9.36 -2.08
CA VAL A 397 7.43 -9.16 -2.63
C VAL A 397 7.65 -10.14 -3.80
N PHE A 398 8.06 -9.59 -4.94
CA PHE A 398 8.46 -10.30 -6.15
C PHE A 398 9.97 -10.21 -6.35
N ASN A 399 10.50 -11.10 -7.20
CA ASN A 399 11.91 -11.05 -7.58
C ASN A 399 12.21 -9.76 -8.38
N PRO A 400 13.44 -9.22 -8.28
CA PRO A 400 13.87 -8.10 -9.11
C PRO A 400 13.66 -8.38 -10.60
N LEU A 401 13.33 -7.33 -11.37
CA LEU A 401 13.05 -7.44 -12.79
C LEU A 401 14.37 -7.60 -13.56
N ALA A 402 14.56 -8.74 -14.22
CA ALA A 402 15.69 -8.97 -15.11
C ALA A 402 15.34 -8.49 -16.54
N ILE A 403 15.98 -7.41 -16.97
CA ILE A 403 15.71 -6.75 -18.25
C ILE A 403 16.99 -6.58 -19.07
N VAL A 404 16.84 -6.46 -20.39
CA VAL A 404 17.96 -6.29 -21.34
C VAL A 404 17.85 -4.93 -21.99
N SER A 405 18.96 -4.18 -22.01
CA SER A 405 19.03 -2.88 -22.66
C SER A 405 19.15 -2.96 -24.17
N LYS A 406 18.99 -1.84 -24.87
CA LYS A 406 19.17 -1.72 -26.33
C LYS A 406 20.55 -2.20 -26.82
N ASP A 407 21.58 -1.99 -26.03
CA ASP A 407 22.97 -2.40 -26.27
C ASP A 407 23.27 -3.86 -25.86
N GLY A 408 22.25 -4.62 -25.43
CA GLY A 408 22.34 -6.05 -25.19
C GLY A 408 22.86 -6.45 -23.81
N PHE A 409 22.91 -5.52 -22.84
CA PHE A 409 23.35 -5.83 -21.49
C PHE A 409 22.18 -6.21 -20.59
N GLU A 410 22.35 -7.30 -19.84
CA GLU A 410 21.42 -7.71 -18.80
C GLU A 410 21.61 -6.86 -17.54
N MET A 411 20.51 -6.35 -16.99
CA MET A 411 20.48 -5.59 -15.75
C MET A 411 19.29 -5.99 -14.90
N THR A 412 19.41 -5.83 -13.58
CA THR A 412 18.29 -6.06 -12.66
C THR A 412 17.80 -4.74 -12.07
N VAL A 413 16.49 -4.51 -12.15
CA VAL A 413 15.85 -3.31 -11.62
C VAL A 413 14.94 -3.69 -10.45
N GLU A 414 15.17 -3.02 -9.32
CA GLU A 414 14.30 -3.11 -8.15
C GLU A 414 13.26 -2.00 -8.21
N VAL A 415 11.98 -2.35 -8.06
CA VAL A 415 10.84 -1.45 -8.25
C VAL A 415 9.90 -1.55 -7.05
N LYS A 416 9.32 -0.43 -6.66
CA LYS A 416 8.27 -0.33 -5.64
C LYS A 416 7.07 0.36 -6.25
N VAL A 417 5.90 -0.28 -6.19
CA VAL A 417 4.65 0.25 -6.71
C VAL A 417 3.69 0.48 -5.56
N ILE A 418 3.13 1.68 -5.49
CA ILE A 418 2.14 2.04 -4.48
C ILE A 418 0.80 2.22 -5.18
N ILE A 419 -0.16 1.37 -4.82
CA ILE A 419 -1.53 1.43 -5.34
C ILE A 419 -2.51 1.73 -4.22
N ARG A 420 -3.70 2.19 -4.61
CA ARG A 420 -4.83 2.40 -3.72
C ARG A 420 -6.12 2.07 -4.45
N VAL A 421 -7.09 1.49 -3.74
CA VAL A 421 -8.45 1.31 -4.26
C VAL A 421 -9.37 2.28 -3.55
N LEU A 422 -10.08 3.13 -4.31
CA LEU A 422 -11.08 4.03 -3.75
C LEU A 422 -12.34 3.24 -3.35
N PRO A 423 -13.00 3.56 -2.21
CA PRO A 423 -14.21 2.87 -1.76
C PRO A 423 -15.30 2.74 -2.83
N GLN A 424 -15.53 3.81 -3.60
CA GLN A 424 -16.58 3.88 -4.62
C GLN A 424 -16.26 3.01 -5.85
N GLN A 425 -14.97 2.70 -6.05
CA GLN A 425 -14.46 1.94 -7.19
C GLN A 425 -14.28 0.45 -6.85
N ALA A 426 -14.23 0.09 -5.57
CA ALA A 426 -14.02 -1.29 -5.12
C ALA A 426 -15.01 -2.31 -5.73
N PRO A 427 -16.32 -2.04 -5.87
CA PRO A 427 -17.24 -2.98 -6.51
C PRO A 427 -16.89 -3.29 -7.97
N HIS A 428 -16.45 -2.27 -8.71
CA HIS A 428 -16.05 -2.40 -10.12
C HIS A 428 -14.74 -3.20 -10.27
N MET A 429 -13.79 -2.99 -9.35
CA MET A 429 -12.56 -3.79 -9.30
C MET A 429 -12.88 -5.27 -9.02
N VAL A 430 -13.74 -5.56 -8.03
CA VAL A 430 -14.17 -6.93 -7.70
C VAL A 430 -14.90 -7.57 -8.87
N ALA A 431 -15.74 -6.83 -9.59
CA ALA A 431 -16.45 -7.33 -10.78
C ALA A 431 -15.51 -7.79 -11.90
N ARG A 432 -14.34 -7.16 -12.02
CA ARG A 432 -13.43 -7.39 -13.15
C ARG A 432 -12.36 -8.44 -12.85
N ILE A 433 -11.84 -8.47 -11.63
CA ILE A 433 -10.70 -9.31 -11.24
C ILE A 433 -11.03 -10.27 -10.09
N GLY A 434 -12.05 -9.94 -9.29
CA GLY A 434 -12.42 -10.66 -8.08
C GLY A 434 -11.68 -10.14 -6.85
N THR A 435 -10.43 -10.59 -6.64
CA THR A 435 -9.66 -10.30 -5.42
C THR A 435 -8.45 -9.41 -5.68
N ILE A 436 -7.97 -8.73 -4.63
CA ILE A 436 -6.75 -7.92 -4.71
C ILE A 436 -5.51 -8.77 -5.05
N GLN A 437 -5.45 -10.02 -4.59
CA GLN A 437 -4.34 -10.92 -4.90
C GLN A 437 -4.29 -11.24 -6.39
N ASN A 438 -5.44 -11.51 -6.99
CA ASN A 438 -5.54 -11.76 -8.44
C ASN A 438 -5.13 -10.51 -9.23
N LEU A 439 -5.46 -9.30 -8.76
CA LEU A 439 -5.03 -8.05 -9.39
C LEU A 439 -3.51 -7.95 -9.40
N ILE A 440 -2.88 -8.25 -8.27
CA ILE A 440 -1.44 -8.16 -8.11
C ILE A 440 -0.73 -9.16 -9.02
N GLU A 441 -1.14 -10.43 -8.99
CA GLU A 441 -0.45 -11.51 -9.70
C GLU A 441 -0.74 -11.54 -11.20
N ALA A 442 -2.00 -11.33 -11.61
CA ALA A 442 -2.42 -11.49 -13.00
C ALA A 442 -2.37 -10.20 -13.82
N VAL A 443 -2.39 -9.03 -13.18
CA VAL A 443 -2.43 -7.73 -13.88
C VAL A 443 -1.20 -6.89 -13.57
N ILE A 444 -0.96 -6.55 -12.29
CA ILE A 444 0.11 -5.61 -11.93
C ILE A 444 1.48 -6.20 -12.24
N HIS A 445 1.73 -7.46 -11.86
CA HIS A 445 3.02 -8.10 -12.10
C HIS A 445 3.40 -8.18 -13.59
N PRO A 446 2.55 -8.71 -14.49
CA PRO A 446 2.83 -8.68 -15.93
C PRO A 446 2.94 -7.27 -16.51
N LEU A 447 2.14 -6.31 -16.03
CA LEU A 447 2.16 -4.93 -16.50
C LEU A 447 3.48 -4.24 -16.18
N ILE A 448 3.96 -4.40 -14.95
CA ILE A 448 5.24 -3.82 -14.50
C ILE A 448 6.41 -4.48 -15.22
N ASP A 449 6.44 -5.82 -15.35
CA ASP A 449 7.49 -6.51 -16.11
C ASP A 449 7.53 -6.03 -17.56
N SER A 450 6.38 -5.96 -18.23
CA SER A 450 6.27 -5.48 -19.62
C SER A 450 6.69 -4.01 -19.76
N SER A 451 6.26 -3.13 -18.86
CA SER A 451 6.57 -1.69 -18.92
C SER A 451 8.08 -1.43 -18.83
N PHE A 452 8.75 -2.01 -17.83
CA PHE A 452 10.19 -1.85 -17.65
C PHE A 452 11.01 -2.57 -18.73
N ARG A 453 10.58 -3.74 -19.19
CA ARG A 453 11.23 -4.47 -20.30
C ARG A 453 11.19 -3.67 -21.61
N ASN A 454 10.04 -3.08 -21.94
CA ASN A 454 9.88 -2.26 -23.14
C ASN A 454 10.74 -0.98 -23.08
N GLN A 455 10.78 -0.32 -21.92
CA GLN A 455 11.62 0.87 -21.71
C GLN A 455 13.11 0.56 -21.83
N ALA A 456 13.59 -0.49 -21.15
CA ALA A 456 14.99 -0.92 -21.27
C ALA A 456 15.36 -1.32 -22.69
N SER A 457 14.47 -1.98 -23.44
CA SER A 457 14.75 -2.36 -24.84
C SER A 457 14.97 -1.15 -25.76
N SER A 458 14.40 0.02 -25.41
CA SER A 458 14.52 1.25 -26.21
C SER A 458 15.71 2.14 -25.83
N THR A 459 16.30 1.94 -24.65
CA THR A 459 17.31 2.83 -24.06
C THR A 459 18.62 2.07 -23.84
N GLU A 460 19.75 2.75 -24.02
CA GLU A 460 21.06 2.18 -23.66
C GLU A 460 21.20 2.04 -22.15
N ALA A 461 21.96 1.06 -21.68
CA ALA A 461 22.03 0.74 -20.26
C ALA A 461 22.46 1.93 -19.37
N MET A 462 23.37 2.75 -19.90
CA MET A 462 23.88 3.92 -19.18
C MET A 462 22.84 5.04 -19.09
N ASN A 463 22.18 5.35 -20.20
CA ASN A 463 21.17 6.42 -20.26
C ASN A 463 19.97 6.04 -19.38
N PHE A 464 19.64 4.75 -19.29
CA PHE A 464 18.59 4.26 -18.39
C PHE A 464 18.92 4.54 -16.91
N MET A 465 20.20 4.47 -16.52
CA MET A 465 20.64 4.81 -15.15
C MET A 465 20.73 6.33 -14.92
N GLN A 466 21.25 7.08 -15.90
CA GLN A 466 21.42 8.54 -15.79
C GLN A 466 20.07 9.27 -15.77
N ASP A 467 19.16 8.90 -16.66
CA ASP A 467 17.84 9.52 -16.83
C ASP A 467 16.76 8.77 -16.04
N ARG A 468 17.11 8.17 -14.90
CA ARG A 468 16.20 7.37 -14.04
C ARG A 468 14.89 8.09 -13.74
N HIS A 469 14.94 9.40 -13.49
CA HIS A 469 13.75 10.20 -13.20
C HIS A 469 12.76 10.22 -14.36
N GLU A 470 13.27 10.30 -15.60
CA GLU A 470 12.43 10.27 -16.80
C GLU A 470 11.85 8.86 -17.03
N GLN A 471 12.67 7.81 -16.89
CA GLN A 471 12.22 6.43 -17.02
C GLN A 471 11.12 6.11 -16.00
N GLN A 472 11.29 6.54 -14.75
CA GLN A 472 10.27 6.38 -13.70
C GLN A 472 8.96 7.08 -14.08
N ARG A 473 9.01 8.32 -14.56
CA ARG A 473 7.83 9.08 -14.97
C ARG A 473 7.09 8.40 -16.14
N LEU A 474 7.83 7.90 -17.13
CA LEU A 474 7.26 7.16 -18.27
C LEU A 474 6.59 5.87 -17.82
N ALA A 475 7.21 5.12 -16.90
CA ALA A 475 6.64 3.88 -16.36
C ALA A 475 5.38 4.17 -15.56
N GLU A 476 5.43 5.18 -14.69
CA GLU A 476 4.30 5.63 -13.89
C GLU A 476 3.10 6.04 -14.76
N GLN A 477 3.31 6.85 -15.81
CA GLN A 477 2.24 7.25 -16.73
C GLN A 477 1.59 6.04 -17.42
N HIS A 478 2.40 5.10 -17.92
CA HIS A 478 1.90 3.90 -18.58
C HIS A 478 1.09 3.01 -17.62
N VAL A 479 1.60 2.81 -16.40
CA VAL A 479 0.95 2.02 -15.36
C VAL A 479 -0.36 2.67 -14.90
N ILE A 480 -0.39 4.00 -14.75
CA ILE A 480 -1.62 4.75 -14.42
C ILE A 480 -2.68 4.57 -15.50
N GLU A 481 -2.32 4.66 -16.77
CA GLU A 481 -3.27 4.51 -17.88
C GLU A 481 -3.89 3.11 -17.95
N GLU A 482 -3.09 2.08 -17.75
CA GLU A 482 -3.57 0.69 -17.76
C GLU A 482 -4.38 0.35 -16.50
N LEU A 483 -3.94 0.78 -15.31
CA LEU A 483 -4.65 0.49 -14.05
C LEU A 483 -6.00 1.22 -13.92
N LYS A 484 -6.17 2.35 -14.59
CA LYS A 484 -7.49 3.02 -14.70
C LYS A 484 -8.57 2.10 -15.26
N ARG A 485 -8.23 1.17 -16.16
CA ARG A 485 -9.19 0.20 -16.74
C ARG A 485 -9.69 -0.82 -15.72
N TYR A 486 -8.99 -0.97 -14.60
CA TYR A 486 -9.32 -1.89 -13.53
C TYR A 486 -9.83 -1.18 -12.26
N TYR A 487 -10.09 0.13 -12.35
CA TYR A 487 -10.59 0.95 -11.24
C TYR A 487 -9.66 0.94 -10.01
N VAL A 488 -8.36 0.92 -10.27
CA VAL A 488 -7.30 0.98 -9.26
C VAL A 488 -6.49 2.25 -9.50
N GLU A 489 -6.26 3.01 -8.44
CA GLU A 489 -5.42 4.20 -8.48
C GLU A 489 -3.96 3.81 -8.24
N CYS A 490 -3.08 4.19 -9.16
CA CYS A 490 -1.63 4.11 -8.95
C CYS A 490 -1.16 5.44 -8.36
N VAL A 491 -0.64 5.41 -7.13
CA VAL A 491 -0.14 6.59 -6.43
C VAL A 491 1.25 6.95 -6.93
N SER A 492 2.14 5.96 -7.05
CA SER A 492 3.48 6.15 -7.59
C SER A 492 4.13 4.83 -7.97
N VAL A 493 5.03 4.89 -8.96
CA VAL A 493 5.97 3.81 -9.30
C VAL A 493 7.37 4.35 -9.02
N LEU A 494 8.13 3.66 -8.18
CA LEU A 494 9.46 4.06 -7.75
C LEU A 494 10.46 3.03 -8.22
N ILE A 495 11.47 3.46 -8.97
CA ILE A 495 12.67 2.64 -9.14
C ILE A 495 13.45 2.77 -7.83
N CYS A 496 14.00 1.70 -7.26
CA CYS A 496 14.80 1.75 -6.03
C CYS A 496 16.30 1.66 -6.37
N GLN A 497 16.70 0.55 -6.98
CA GLN A 497 18.08 0.26 -7.35
C GLN A 497 18.15 -0.34 -8.76
N ILE A 498 19.19 0.04 -9.51
CA ILE A 498 19.52 -0.57 -10.80
C ILE A 498 20.88 -1.25 -10.62
N LYS A 499 20.97 -2.56 -10.82
CA LYS A 499 22.24 -3.30 -10.79
C LYS A 499 22.68 -3.56 -12.22
N LEU A 500 23.82 -2.98 -12.58
CA LEU A 500 24.50 -3.16 -13.86
C LEU A 500 25.58 -4.24 -13.73
N PRO A 501 25.92 -4.95 -14.83
CA PRO A 501 27.02 -5.92 -14.81
C PRO A 501 28.37 -5.21 -14.64
N GLU A 502 29.27 -5.79 -13.83
CA GLU A 502 30.55 -5.15 -13.48
C GLU A 502 31.44 -4.81 -14.68
N ARG A 503 31.36 -5.61 -15.77
CA ARG A 503 32.12 -5.38 -17.00
C ARG A 503 31.82 -4.01 -17.61
N LEU A 504 30.54 -3.60 -17.62
CA LEU A 504 30.15 -2.28 -18.12
C LEU A 504 30.74 -1.17 -17.27
N MET A 505 30.64 -1.31 -15.93
CA MET A 505 31.19 -0.33 -15.00
C MET A 505 32.69 -0.14 -15.21
N GLN A 506 33.45 -1.22 -15.40
CA GLN A 506 34.88 -1.14 -15.70
C GLN A 506 35.15 -0.40 -17.02
N THR A 507 34.41 -0.70 -18.09
CA THR A 507 34.58 0.02 -19.38
C THR A 507 34.24 1.50 -19.27
N LEU A 508 33.21 1.83 -18.48
CA LEU A 508 32.80 3.21 -18.20
C LEU A 508 33.85 3.95 -17.39
N THR A 509 34.33 3.36 -16.30
CA THR A 509 35.40 3.92 -15.49
C THR A 509 36.62 4.18 -16.36
N ASN A 510 37.00 3.21 -17.21
CA ASN A 510 38.11 3.37 -18.16
C ASN A 510 37.86 4.49 -19.17
N LYS A 511 36.65 4.62 -19.74
CA LYS A 511 36.29 5.70 -20.67
C LYS A 511 36.34 7.06 -20.01
N VAL A 512 35.82 7.20 -18.79
CA VAL A 512 35.85 8.45 -18.03
C VAL A 512 37.29 8.84 -17.69
N VAL A 513 38.10 7.87 -17.23
CA VAL A 513 39.53 8.10 -16.96
C VAL A 513 40.27 8.52 -18.23
N ALA A 514 40.05 7.84 -19.36
CA ALA A 514 40.66 8.22 -20.64
C ALA A 514 40.22 9.62 -21.11
N THR A 515 38.96 9.99 -20.91
CA THR A 515 38.44 11.33 -21.27
C THR A 515 39.06 12.40 -20.38
N GLN A 516 39.14 12.15 -19.07
CA GLN A 516 39.83 13.05 -18.13
C GLN A 516 41.32 13.16 -18.47
N GLN A 517 42.00 12.03 -18.73
CA GLN A 517 43.40 12.02 -19.16
C GLN A 517 43.60 12.81 -20.45
N LYS A 518 42.73 12.65 -21.45
CA LYS A 518 42.77 13.44 -22.68
C LYS A 518 42.67 14.94 -22.39
N SER A 519 41.69 15.36 -21.60
CA SER A 519 41.56 16.78 -21.21
C SER A 519 42.77 17.31 -20.45
N MET A 520 43.40 16.48 -19.60
CA MET A 520 44.63 16.81 -18.90
C MET A 520 45.82 16.94 -19.86
N PHE A 521 45.96 16.04 -20.83
CA PHE A 521 47.01 16.13 -21.86
C PHE A 521 46.81 17.32 -22.79
N ASP A 522 45.57 17.60 -23.22
CA ASP A 522 45.25 18.77 -24.04
C ASP A 522 45.59 20.07 -23.28
N ALA A 523 45.20 20.16 -22.00
CA ALA A 523 45.57 21.29 -21.13
C ALA A 523 47.08 21.39 -20.90
N GLN A 524 47.79 20.26 -20.72
CA GLN A 524 49.25 20.23 -20.61
C GLN A 524 49.93 20.65 -21.91
N GLN A 525 49.43 20.20 -23.07
CA GLN A 525 49.97 20.56 -24.38
C GLN A 525 49.78 22.05 -24.65
N GLU A 526 48.63 22.62 -24.32
CA GLU A 526 48.41 24.07 -24.39
C GLU A 526 49.35 24.84 -23.45
N ALA A 527 49.54 24.36 -22.21
CA ALA A 527 50.42 25.01 -21.24
C ALA A 527 51.90 24.95 -21.69
N GLU A 528 52.38 23.80 -22.17
CA GLU A 528 53.72 23.63 -22.72
C GLU A 528 53.89 24.38 -24.05
N GLY A 529 52.84 24.48 -24.88
CA GLY A 529 52.81 25.32 -26.07
C GLY A 529 53.02 26.79 -25.73
N ARG A 530 52.23 27.31 -24.78
CA ARG A 530 52.38 28.67 -24.24
C ARG A 530 53.76 28.90 -23.62
N ARG A 531 54.32 27.89 -22.92
CA ARG A 531 55.68 27.96 -22.35
C ARG A 531 56.75 28.05 -23.44
N LYS A 532 56.68 27.24 -24.50
CA LYS A 532 57.60 27.30 -25.64
C LYS A 532 57.53 28.63 -26.37
N GLU A 533 56.33 29.18 -26.56
CA GLU A 533 56.16 30.53 -27.13
C GLU A 533 56.79 31.59 -26.24
N MET A 534 56.53 31.55 -24.93
CA MET A 534 57.16 32.46 -23.96
C MET A 534 58.69 32.34 -23.97
N GLU A 535 59.25 31.13 -24.01
CA GLU A 535 60.69 30.90 -24.10
C GLU A 535 61.28 31.39 -25.44
N LYS A 536 60.58 31.21 -26.57
CA LYS A 536 60.99 31.78 -27.86
C LYS A 536 60.99 33.31 -27.83
N THR A 537 59.92 33.92 -27.31
CA THR A 537 59.84 35.39 -27.16
C THR A 537 60.92 35.90 -26.24
N LYS A 538 61.23 35.20 -25.14
CA LYS A 538 62.32 35.54 -24.23
C LYS A 538 63.69 35.41 -24.91
N ALA A 539 63.96 34.32 -25.61
CA ALA A 539 65.21 34.12 -26.36
C ALA A 539 65.40 35.18 -27.45
N GLN A 540 64.33 35.59 -28.14
CA GLN A 540 64.37 36.68 -29.12
C GLN A 540 64.64 38.04 -28.44
N ALA A 541 64.02 38.30 -27.28
CA ALA A 541 64.28 39.49 -26.48
C ALA A 541 65.73 39.52 -25.93
N ASP A 542 66.28 38.37 -25.52
CA ASP A 542 67.66 38.24 -25.02
C ASP A 542 68.71 38.41 -26.15
N LEU A 543 68.36 38.11 -27.40
CA LEU A 543 69.18 38.41 -28.58
C LEU A 543 69.11 39.89 -28.98
N GLN A 544 68.05 40.62 -28.61
CA GLN A 544 67.85 42.01 -29.00
C GLN A 544 68.98 42.96 -28.55
N PRO A 545 69.54 42.88 -27.32
CA PRO A 545 70.72 43.66 -26.94
C PRO A 545 71.93 43.41 -27.84
N SER A 546 72.13 42.17 -28.29
CA SER A 546 73.26 41.82 -29.17
C SER A 546 73.09 42.32 -30.60
N LEU A 547 71.87 42.25 -31.14
CA LEU A 547 71.52 42.79 -32.46
C LEU A 547 71.61 44.31 -32.48
N VAL A 548 71.04 44.96 -31.46
CA VAL A 548 71.10 46.42 -31.31
C VAL A 548 72.54 46.89 -31.12
N LYS A 549 73.37 46.17 -30.34
CA LYS A 549 74.80 46.48 -30.20
C LYS A 549 75.54 46.36 -31.53
N ALA A 550 75.31 45.28 -32.29
CA ALA A 550 75.94 45.11 -33.61
C ALA A 550 75.50 46.21 -34.61
N GLU A 551 74.24 46.62 -34.57
CA GLU A 551 73.71 47.71 -35.42
C GLU A 551 74.30 49.07 -35.01
N ILE A 552 74.39 49.36 -33.71
CA ILE A 552 75.07 50.55 -33.18
C ILE A 552 76.56 50.54 -33.56
N ASP A 553 77.26 49.40 -33.48
CA ASP A 553 78.67 49.30 -33.83
C ASP A 553 78.91 49.58 -35.33
N VAL A 554 78.03 49.09 -36.22
CA VAL A 554 78.05 49.44 -37.66
C VAL A 554 77.78 50.93 -37.86
N GLN A 555 76.83 51.50 -37.11
CA GLN A 555 76.51 52.93 -37.18
C GLN A 555 77.68 53.80 -36.70
N ILE A 556 78.35 53.42 -35.61
CA ILE A 556 79.57 54.09 -35.12
C ILE A 556 80.68 54.00 -36.18
N ALA A 557 80.90 52.84 -36.79
CA ALA A 557 81.91 52.67 -37.84
C ALA A 557 81.61 53.55 -39.08
N SER A 558 80.35 53.61 -39.50
CA SER A 558 79.92 54.49 -40.61
C SER A 558 80.06 55.98 -40.26
N GLN A 559 79.71 56.40 -39.04
CA GLN A 559 79.87 57.79 -38.60
C GLN A 559 81.34 58.17 -38.45
N GLN A 560 82.19 57.28 -37.92
CA GLN A 560 83.64 57.47 -37.87
C GLN A 560 84.23 57.61 -39.28
N LYS A 561 83.77 56.80 -40.24
CA LYS A 561 84.16 56.92 -41.65
C LYS A 561 83.74 58.27 -42.23
N GLN A 562 82.50 58.70 -41.99
CA GLN A 562 82.00 60.00 -42.47
C GLN A 562 82.75 61.18 -41.83
N GLN A 563 83.03 61.11 -40.53
CA GLN A 563 83.80 62.10 -39.80
C GLN A 563 85.25 62.19 -40.34
N ALA A 564 85.87 61.05 -40.64
CA ALA A 564 87.21 61.01 -41.25
C ALA A 564 87.25 61.63 -42.66
N ILE A 565 86.21 61.42 -43.48
CA ILE A 565 86.09 62.03 -44.82
C ILE A 565 85.99 63.56 -44.71
N VAL A 566 85.10 64.07 -43.85
CA VAL A 566 84.91 65.51 -43.65
C VAL A 566 86.18 66.19 -43.10
N LEU A 567 86.91 65.51 -42.19
CA LEU A 567 88.17 66.02 -41.63
C LEU A 567 89.30 66.04 -42.68
N ALA A 568 89.31 65.08 -43.61
CA ALA A 568 90.25 65.06 -44.73
C ALA A 568 89.93 66.14 -45.79
N GLU A 569 88.66 66.36 -46.11
CA GLU A 569 88.23 67.42 -47.02
C GLU A 569 88.51 68.83 -46.46
N GLY A 570 88.25 69.04 -45.16
CA GLY A 570 88.56 70.31 -44.49
C GLY A 570 90.06 70.63 -44.46
N LYS A 571 90.92 69.63 -44.25
CA LYS A 571 92.38 69.79 -44.37
C LYS A 571 92.80 70.13 -45.81
N GLY A 572 92.21 69.48 -46.81
CA GLY A 572 92.50 69.76 -48.22
C GLY A 572 92.12 71.19 -48.65
N GLN A 573 90.98 71.70 -48.19
CA GLN A 573 90.56 73.07 -48.52
C GLN A 573 91.42 74.14 -47.83
N SER A 574 91.83 73.91 -46.57
CA SER A 574 92.70 74.85 -45.83
C SER A 574 94.06 75.03 -46.50
N THR A 575 94.70 73.94 -46.94
CA THR A 575 96.01 74.00 -47.60
C THR A 575 95.95 74.65 -48.98
N ARG A 576 94.82 74.53 -49.70
CA ARG A 576 94.63 75.17 -51.01
C ARG A 576 94.54 76.71 -50.89
N LEU A 577 93.80 77.19 -49.90
CA LEU A 577 93.63 78.63 -49.62
C LEU A 577 94.93 79.29 -49.13
N GLU A 578 95.75 78.61 -48.32
CA GLU A 578 97.06 79.12 -47.90
C GLU A 578 98.03 79.28 -49.09
N GLN A 579 98.05 78.33 -50.03
CA GLN A 579 98.94 78.38 -51.20
C GLN A 579 98.53 79.47 -52.21
N GLU A 580 97.22 79.71 -52.40
CA GLU A 580 96.71 80.80 -53.23
C GLU A 580 97.12 82.19 -52.68
N GLY A 581 97.15 82.37 -51.35
CA GLY A 581 97.62 83.60 -50.71
C GLY A 581 99.13 83.86 -50.86
N VAL A 582 99.94 82.81 -50.80
CA VAL A 582 101.42 82.91 -50.98
C VAL A 582 101.79 83.23 -52.43
N ALA A 583 101.06 82.70 -53.41
CA ALA A 583 101.31 82.97 -54.83
C ALA A 583 101.07 84.44 -55.21
N ALA A 584 100.01 85.06 -54.70
CA ALA A 584 99.70 86.47 -54.94
C ALA A 584 100.76 87.43 -54.34
N GLY A 585 101.34 87.06 -53.19
CA GLY A 585 102.40 87.85 -52.55
C GLY A 585 103.72 87.87 -53.34
N VAL A 586 104.09 86.74 -53.96
CA VAL A 586 105.34 86.62 -54.74
C VAL A 586 105.26 87.39 -56.06
N GLU A 587 104.10 87.44 -56.71
CA GLU A 587 103.92 88.18 -57.97
C GLU A 587 104.01 89.70 -57.79
N ALA A 588 103.51 90.22 -56.66
CA ALA A 588 103.57 91.65 -56.33
C ALA A 588 105.00 92.13 -56.05
N VAL A 589 105.81 91.32 -55.35
CA VAL A 589 107.23 91.62 -55.07
C VAL A 589 108.06 91.55 -56.36
N GLY A 590 107.81 90.56 -57.22
CA GLY A 590 108.53 90.41 -58.49
C GLY A 590 108.33 91.57 -59.48
N ARG A 591 107.13 92.17 -59.54
CA ARG A 591 106.88 93.35 -60.39
C ARG A 591 107.64 94.60 -59.91
N ALA A 592 107.71 94.83 -58.60
CA ALA A 592 108.39 96.01 -58.04
C ALA A 592 109.91 95.97 -58.25
N GLU A 593 110.51 94.78 -58.19
CA GLU A 593 111.94 94.59 -58.41
C GLU A 593 112.34 94.76 -59.88
N GLY A 594 111.47 94.36 -60.81
CA GLY A 594 111.68 94.54 -62.25
C GLY A 594 111.74 96.02 -62.67
N GLU A 595 110.86 96.87 -62.14
CA GLU A 595 110.86 98.30 -62.46
C GLU A 595 112.09 99.04 -61.91
N LYS A 596 112.53 98.68 -60.71
CA LYS A 596 113.73 99.25 -60.07
C LYS A 596 115.01 98.95 -60.88
N ILE A 597 115.17 97.71 -61.36
CA ILE A 597 116.35 97.30 -62.13
C ILE A 597 116.39 98.03 -63.49
N ARG A 598 115.23 98.20 -64.13
CA ARG A 598 115.13 98.89 -65.43
C ARG A 598 115.49 100.38 -65.33
N ALA A 599 115.10 101.06 -64.25
CA ALA A 599 115.43 102.47 -64.01
C ALA A 599 116.94 102.67 -63.74
N ILE A 600 117.56 101.78 -62.96
CA ILE A 600 119.01 101.84 -62.67
C ILE A 600 119.82 101.61 -63.94
N GLY A 601 119.42 100.64 -64.79
CA GLY A 601 120.10 100.34 -66.05
C GLY A 601 120.14 101.52 -67.03
N GLN A 602 119.03 102.25 -67.16
CA GLN A 602 118.97 103.44 -68.03
C GLN A 602 119.85 104.58 -67.51
N ALA A 603 119.86 104.83 -66.20
CA ALA A 603 120.69 105.88 -65.59
C ALA A 603 122.19 105.59 -65.72
N THR A 604 122.61 104.33 -65.58
CA THR A 604 124.02 103.94 -65.76
C THR A 604 124.48 104.10 -67.21
N ALA A 605 123.63 103.80 -68.19
CA ALA A 605 123.97 103.95 -69.60
C ALA A 605 124.19 105.42 -69.99
N GLU A 606 123.33 106.33 -69.54
CA GLU A 606 123.48 107.77 -69.79
C GLU A 606 124.72 108.37 -69.12
N ALA A 607 125.06 107.91 -67.90
CA ALA A 607 126.25 108.35 -67.19
C ALA A 607 127.54 107.97 -67.95
N TYR A 608 127.62 106.72 -68.44
CA TYR A 608 128.75 106.26 -69.26
C TYR A 608 128.87 107.05 -70.57
N GLN A 609 127.75 107.38 -71.20
CA GLN A 609 127.75 108.09 -72.48
C GLN A 609 128.20 109.55 -72.33
N LYS A 610 127.83 110.22 -71.23
CA LYS A 610 128.30 111.59 -70.93
C LYS A 610 129.77 111.63 -70.49
N GLN A 611 130.22 110.65 -69.70
CA GLN A 611 131.63 110.56 -69.29
C GLN A 611 132.57 110.25 -70.46
N ALA A 612 132.15 109.41 -71.41
CA ALA A 612 132.92 109.09 -72.61
C ALA A 612 133.16 110.32 -73.51
N ASN A 613 132.16 111.20 -73.64
CA ASN A 613 132.26 112.39 -74.49
C ASN A 613 133.15 113.51 -73.90
N ALA A 614 133.38 113.54 -72.59
CA ALA A 614 134.15 114.61 -71.94
C ALA A 614 135.65 114.30 -71.75
N LEU A 615 136.02 113.03 -71.58
CA LEU A 615 137.39 112.63 -71.16
C LEU A 615 138.16 111.78 -72.19
N GLY A 616 137.51 111.30 -73.25
CA GLY A 616 138.11 110.39 -74.22
C GLY A 616 138.26 108.95 -73.70
N MET A 617 138.30 107.98 -74.62
CA MET A 617 138.11 106.57 -74.28
C MET A 617 139.27 105.92 -73.49
N LEU A 618 140.52 106.34 -73.74
CA LEU A 618 141.70 105.74 -73.08
C LEU A 618 141.82 106.14 -71.60
N PRO A 619 141.64 107.42 -71.21
CA PRO A 619 141.68 107.81 -69.80
C PRO A 619 140.57 107.17 -68.95
N LEU A 620 139.35 106.99 -69.50
CA LEU A 620 138.21 106.41 -68.79
C LEU A 620 138.43 104.94 -68.40
N ALA A 621 139.06 104.14 -69.27
CA ALA A 621 139.37 102.74 -69.00
C ALA A 621 140.34 102.58 -67.82
N MET A 622 141.34 103.46 -67.69
CA MET A 622 142.29 103.43 -66.57
C MET A 622 141.64 103.84 -65.24
N ILE A 623 140.72 104.82 -65.25
CA ILE A 623 139.95 105.20 -64.06
C ILE A 623 139.04 104.06 -63.61
N GLU A 624 138.36 103.38 -64.54
CA GLU A 624 137.45 102.28 -64.20
C GLU A 624 138.21 101.04 -63.71
N VAL A 625 139.40 100.76 -64.25
CA VAL A 625 140.31 99.72 -63.73
C VAL A 625 140.77 100.07 -62.31
N MET A 626 141.20 101.31 -62.07
CA MET A 626 141.55 101.79 -60.72
C MET A 626 140.37 101.73 -59.75
N ARG A 627 139.16 102.08 -60.20
CA ARG A 627 137.94 102.07 -59.39
C ARG A 627 137.50 100.66 -59.04
N ARG A 628 137.59 99.71 -59.97
CA ARG A 628 137.33 98.28 -59.68
C ARG A 628 138.41 97.65 -58.81
N VAL A 629 139.63 98.21 -58.79
CA VAL A 629 140.70 97.84 -57.85
C VAL A 629 140.47 98.43 -56.45
N SER A 630 139.85 99.60 -56.30
CA SER A 630 139.53 100.19 -54.98
C SER A 630 138.24 99.66 -54.34
N GLU A 631 137.26 99.21 -55.13
CA GLU A 631 135.99 98.64 -54.63
C GLU A 631 136.10 97.18 -54.15
N GLY A 632 137.30 96.59 -54.11
CA GLY A 632 137.61 95.42 -53.29
C GLY A 632 137.13 94.05 -53.79
N LYS A 633 136.75 93.89 -55.06
CA LYS A 633 136.31 92.60 -55.64
C LYS A 633 137.35 91.84 -56.45
N VAL A 634 138.64 92.17 -56.34
CA VAL A 634 139.75 91.35 -56.88
C VAL A 634 140.86 91.26 -55.85
N LYS A 635 140.97 90.11 -55.16
CA LYS A 635 141.99 89.84 -54.15
C LYS A 635 143.16 89.09 -54.81
N ILE A 636 144.32 89.76 -54.89
CA ILE A 636 145.58 89.28 -55.48
C ILE A 636 146.55 89.00 -54.32
N THR A 637 146.59 87.76 -53.81
CA THR A 637 147.71 87.15 -53.06
C THR A 637 147.36 85.69 -52.72
N PRO A 638 148.28 84.72 -52.91
CA PRO A 638 148.05 83.30 -52.62
C PRO A 638 148.65 82.87 -51.27
N ASP A 639 147.84 82.19 -50.45
CA ASP A 639 148.28 81.42 -49.28
C ASP A 639 148.01 79.93 -49.54
N VAL A 640 149.00 79.29 -50.16
CA VAL A 640 149.18 77.84 -50.17
C VAL A 640 149.77 77.44 -48.83
N VAL A 641 149.43 76.26 -48.29
CA VAL A 641 150.50 75.31 -47.90
C VAL A 641 150.09 73.88 -48.28
N VAL A 642 150.88 73.33 -49.20
CA VAL A 642 151.05 71.91 -49.50
C VAL A 642 152.07 71.32 -48.52
N SER A 643 151.83 70.10 -48.04
CA SER A 643 152.83 69.17 -47.53
C SER A 643 152.22 67.76 -47.61
N GLY A 644 152.77 66.74 -48.26
CA GLY A 644 154.02 66.56 -48.98
C GLY A 644 154.37 65.06 -48.98
N GLY A 645 154.66 64.50 -50.15
CA GLY A 645 155.32 63.19 -50.38
C GLY A 645 154.38 61.98 -50.50
N GLY A 646 154.49 61.06 -51.45
CA GLY A 646 155.46 60.68 -52.51
C GLY A 646 155.09 59.22 -52.91
N GLY A 647 155.30 58.65 -54.10
CA GLY A 647 155.97 59.05 -55.34
C GLY A 647 155.66 58.04 -56.48
N ALA A 648 156.51 58.08 -57.53
CA ALA A 648 156.55 57.32 -58.79
C ALA A 648 155.54 57.76 -59.89
N ASP A 649 155.93 58.68 -60.78
CA ASP A 649 156.63 58.50 -62.10
C ASP A 649 155.59 58.49 -63.24
N ASN A 650 155.69 59.18 -64.38
CA ASN A 650 156.67 60.12 -64.91
C ASN A 650 155.99 60.88 -66.09
N ASN A 651 156.24 62.18 -66.17
CA ASN A 651 156.35 63.00 -67.40
C ASN A 651 155.11 63.41 -68.27
N ALA A 652 155.10 64.72 -68.54
CA ALA A 652 154.58 65.46 -69.71
C ALA A 652 153.12 66.01 -69.75
N ASN A 653 153.10 67.36 -69.72
CA ASN A 653 152.29 68.29 -70.51
C ASN A 653 150.93 68.83 -70.01
N MET A 654 150.96 70.12 -69.64
CA MET A 654 150.09 71.21 -70.14
C MET A 654 148.64 70.84 -70.52
N SER A 655 147.80 70.51 -69.52
CA SER A 655 146.33 70.42 -69.69
C SER A 655 145.51 70.45 -68.38
N GLY A 656 146.13 70.47 -67.19
CA GLY A 656 145.46 70.13 -65.93
C GLY A 656 144.79 71.25 -65.12
N VAL A 657 144.97 72.53 -65.48
CA VAL A 657 144.43 73.65 -64.68
C VAL A 657 142.97 73.97 -65.06
N LEU A 658 142.58 73.75 -66.32
CA LEU A 658 141.22 74.00 -66.81
C LEU A 658 140.24 72.88 -66.43
N SER A 659 140.72 71.64 -66.26
CA SER A 659 139.92 70.50 -65.81
C SER A 659 139.62 70.55 -64.30
N ALA A 660 140.51 71.07 -63.47
CA ALA A 660 140.27 71.26 -62.03
C ALA A 660 139.22 72.36 -61.76
N PHE A 661 139.14 73.38 -62.63
CA PHE A 661 138.14 74.45 -62.52
C PHE A 661 136.74 73.99 -62.98
N MET A 662 136.65 73.12 -64.00
CA MET A 662 135.36 72.49 -64.37
C MET A 662 134.93 71.41 -63.37
N ALA A 663 135.87 70.71 -62.73
CA ALA A 663 135.56 69.68 -61.73
C ALA A 663 134.95 70.27 -60.44
N SER A 664 135.32 71.49 -60.01
CA SER A 664 134.66 72.11 -58.85
C SER A 664 133.22 72.52 -59.15
N ILE A 665 132.93 72.93 -60.40
CA ILE A 665 131.58 73.29 -60.87
C ILE A 665 130.71 72.05 -61.13
N MET A 666 131.30 70.87 -61.39
CA MET A 666 130.55 69.60 -61.47
C MET A 666 130.41 68.87 -60.13
N ALA A 667 131.37 69.01 -59.20
CA ALA A 667 131.31 68.37 -57.89
C ALA A 667 130.17 68.91 -57.00
N ASP A 668 129.82 70.19 -57.15
CA ASP A 668 128.67 70.79 -56.44
C ASP A 668 127.30 70.32 -57.01
N LYS A 669 127.29 69.70 -58.19
CA LYS A 669 126.10 69.08 -58.80
C LYS A 669 126.00 67.55 -58.64
N LEU A 670 126.99 66.89 -58.04
CA LEU A 670 127.05 65.43 -57.86
C LEU A 670 126.94 64.94 -56.40
N SER A 671 126.74 65.85 -55.43
CA SER A 671 126.35 65.49 -54.04
C SER A 671 124.90 64.96 -53.93
N ALA A 672 124.22 64.79 -55.06
CA ALA A 672 122.95 64.09 -55.20
C ALA A 672 123.15 62.67 -55.79
N ARG A 673 123.65 61.71 -54.99
CA ARG A 673 123.11 60.32 -54.79
C ARG A 673 124.13 59.29 -54.25
N GLY A 674 123.73 58.62 -53.14
CA GLY A 674 124.11 57.24 -52.75
C GLY A 674 124.70 57.10 -51.33
N PRO A 675 124.50 55.98 -50.57
CA PRO A 675 123.99 54.63 -50.97
C PRO A 675 122.73 54.15 -50.18
N ASP A 676 121.74 53.48 -50.79
CA ASP A 676 121.58 52.02 -51.03
C ASP A 676 121.26 51.21 -49.74
N LYS A 677 120.09 50.58 -49.53
CA LYS A 677 119.50 49.38 -50.19
C LYS A 677 118.09 49.06 -49.63
N PRO A 678 117.30 48.13 -50.21
CA PRO A 678 117.42 47.49 -51.53
C PRO A 678 116.53 48.12 -52.61
#